data_AF-A0A352WTG3-F1
#
_entry.id   AF-A0A352WTG3-F1
#
_cell.length_a   1.000
_cell.length_b   1.000
_cell.length_c   1.000
_cell.angle_alpha   90.00
_cell.angle_beta   90.00
_cell.angle_gamma   90.00
#
_symmetry.space_group_name_H-M   'P 1'
#
loop_
_entity.id
_entity.type
_entity.pdbx_description
1 polymer ?
#
loop_
_entity_poly.entity_id
_entity_poly.type
_entity_poly.pdbx_seq_one_letter_code
_entity_poly.pdbx_strand_id
1 'polypeptide(L)'
;GEEGSGKTRVAENLIFHLMASGKRVLYAAGSHYAMNDLYARLKNLGLEESIFAFGEQSEGVVPSFPLSEEGDPKTEPPLHILLSDITKLKKELDAYYYALKKVQLFGFSFNRALQEYERCRHAKAVPFTPLELSGLYKKEFAARFDMAATLFCCGKACGEPYNNPLRYVKALTCSPYDLRRVPLMLTDALSHYDHFTTFIDSLCRTLHIEEIPSTPTSVNSLFTFVRQLASNHMSMVKTFLAYPGWKEQEDALSASLQSAMDALELREELSLMFEDDVYTLPIMQMQYDWQTSEELPFFKKKAVRRTILDALHLASKDIFDCRKCQIDAVLNRLAEYTQHLQRANESFPLLMNLFHFTEAGLDELPSDTIKQLYAAVNVCIDYRSRVSANRELAAVANALPDSPSHLVDELSQAEDAYKTWLDLVNTLASLLHIDFAPYEKTADKPFLRRMDILLETQRGVESLPQWCLWLTARDQAIKMGLGKVVSLYENNPVTAEEMEASFIKGFFEAACRSISITEDALKDFDPAVYLQKVQHLKKLEKTYREQSVLAFCSAHANICASFHREHLRSSPQYARCLESNGKMNGMKLYASLPHAANARFPCVLACHASLLRQVCDKPNFWNFDYVILDDAHLIPSHTACALTMLGDRAVVLSSRTAVHHHGGISRPYAEDSHLVSPRQEEIQSLYAVLRPVCPVRTVLTENYTSPGRMHAILSSLTSPIPSKPLLPAPTPVDFRDVVHVVVTGGHCDENDVNVTEARCVAQTIFTMAKECVQHPETFSVGVFTMHARQQRCIEQHLSRLMMEKPDIASVLEQASEPLYISALPSAVYMPRDHILFSPVFTLESQSGTLPRRAVLSMPDGETRLAMMRTSVKKQLTVITSFAPEELILCPTLQDGYGAFQHFFKALESKTVYRPALVETETSTDEVVRQKICTFLHQKGYMTRCPLYTSLDIGVMHPDKPDTCLMGILLDDTALRFSSDAFSREVLLQDNLEKSGWKICRVYAPAWFKDSDSCMEEILSKLEEAKGILLQTDAYNAV
;
A
#
# COMPACT_ATOMS: atom_id res chain seq x y z
N GLY A 1 -30.13 -10.27 -21.14
CA GLY A 1 -29.19 -9.13 -20.98
C GLY A 1 -29.78 -7.96 -21.71
N GLU A 2 -28.96 -7.08 -22.25
CA GLU A 2 -29.38 -6.18 -23.34
C GLU A 2 -29.09 -6.85 -24.70
N GLU A 3 -29.49 -6.26 -25.81
CA GLU A 3 -29.02 -6.71 -27.13
C GLU A 3 -27.49 -6.58 -27.22
N GLY A 4 -26.81 -7.44 -27.98
CA GLY A 4 -25.35 -7.42 -28.04
C GLY A 4 -24.61 -7.99 -26.80
N SER A 5 -25.32 -8.43 -25.76
CA SER A 5 -24.72 -8.99 -24.54
C SER A 5 -24.25 -10.45 -24.62
N GLY A 6 -24.12 -10.99 -25.84
CA GLY A 6 -23.67 -12.37 -26.06
C GLY A 6 -24.75 -13.46 -25.87
N LYS A 7 -26.05 -13.10 -25.91
CA LYS A 7 -27.19 -14.06 -25.83
C LYS A 7 -27.04 -15.25 -26.78
N THR A 8 -26.73 -14.98 -28.06
CA THR A 8 -26.53 -16.03 -29.08
C THR A 8 -25.39 -16.98 -28.72
N ARG A 9 -24.35 -16.48 -28.02
CA ARG A 9 -23.22 -17.30 -27.58
C ARG A 9 -23.57 -18.18 -26.39
N VAL A 10 -24.48 -17.72 -25.52
CA VAL A 10 -25.09 -18.56 -24.48
C VAL A 10 -25.94 -19.66 -25.13
N ALA A 11 -26.75 -19.32 -26.15
CA ALA A 11 -27.53 -20.30 -26.90
C ALA A 11 -26.62 -21.34 -27.58
N GLU A 12 -25.56 -20.90 -28.26
CA GLU A 12 -24.54 -21.75 -28.89
C GLU A 12 -23.94 -22.76 -27.90
N ASN A 13 -23.43 -22.27 -26.75
CA ASN A 13 -22.82 -23.13 -25.73
C ASN A 13 -23.84 -24.10 -25.11
N LEU A 14 -25.07 -23.64 -24.89
CA LEU A 14 -26.14 -24.47 -24.33
C LEU A 14 -26.55 -25.58 -25.30
N ILE A 15 -26.79 -25.24 -26.57
CA ILE A 15 -27.11 -26.20 -27.64
C ILE A 15 -25.99 -27.22 -27.77
N PHE A 16 -24.74 -26.76 -27.80
CA PHE A 16 -23.58 -27.63 -27.84
C PHE A 16 -23.57 -28.63 -26.69
N HIS A 17 -23.72 -28.16 -25.45
CA HIS A 17 -23.70 -29.04 -24.28
C HIS A 17 -24.89 -30.02 -24.25
N LEU A 18 -26.09 -29.55 -24.59
CA LEU A 18 -27.29 -30.37 -24.65
C LEU A 18 -27.16 -31.46 -25.71
N MET A 19 -26.71 -31.11 -26.91
CA MET A 19 -26.45 -32.08 -27.98
C MET A 19 -25.37 -33.09 -27.54
N ALA A 20 -24.26 -32.63 -26.94
CA ALA A 20 -23.22 -33.51 -26.40
C ALA A 20 -23.76 -34.49 -25.35
N SER A 21 -24.80 -34.13 -24.60
CA SER A 21 -25.49 -35.00 -23.64
C SER A 21 -26.59 -35.90 -24.26
N GLY A 22 -26.71 -35.91 -25.58
CA GLY A 22 -27.71 -36.69 -26.32
C GLY A 22 -29.13 -36.11 -26.25
N LYS A 23 -29.28 -34.83 -25.91
CA LYS A 23 -30.57 -34.15 -25.78
C LYS A 23 -31.00 -33.48 -27.09
N ARG A 24 -32.30 -33.50 -27.36
CA ARG A 24 -32.92 -32.85 -28.52
C ARG A 24 -33.31 -31.42 -28.18
N VAL A 25 -32.97 -30.51 -29.08
CA VAL A 25 -33.13 -29.07 -28.87
C VAL A 25 -33.89 -28.42 -30.01
N LEU A 26 -34.91 -27.66 -29.67
CA LEU A 26 -35.55 -26.71 -30.58
C LEU A 26 -35.06 -25.31 -30.23
N TYR A 27 -34.51 -24.59 -31.18
CA TYR A 27 -34.20 -23.16 -31.06
C TYR A 27 -35.17 -22.36 -31.91
N ALA A 28 -35.95 -21.50 -31.26
CA ALA A 28 -36.85 -20.58 -31.93
C ALA A 28 -36.39 -19.13 -31.71
N ALA A 29 -36.02 -18.47 -32.80
CA ALA A 29 -35.57 -17.08 -32.79
C ALA A 29 -36.72 -16.11 -33.06
N GLY A 30 -36.65 -14.93 -32.44
CA GLY A 30 -37.48 -13.77 -32.74
C GLY A 30 -37.22 -13.14 -34.12
N SER A 31 -36.07 -13.43 -34.75
CA SER A 31 -35.71 -12.89 -36.07
C SER A 31 -34.93 -13.90 -36.91
N HIS A 32 -34.97 -13.75 -38.25
CA HIS A 32 -34.14 -14.55 -39.16
C HIS A 32 -32.65 -14.31 -38.97
N TYR A 33 -32.25 -13.09 -38.56
CA TYR A 33 -30.84 -12.77 -38.29
C TYR A 33 -30.28 -13.58 -37.13
N ALA A 34 -30.98 -13.59 -35.99
CA ALA A 34 -30.54 -14.35 -34.82
C ALA A 34 -30.45 -15.87 -35.09
N MET A 35 -31.34 -16.39 -35.94
CA MET A 35 -31.28 -17.77 -36.41
C MET A 35 -30.06 -18.02 -37.31
N ASN A 36 -29.82 -17.16 -38.30
CA ASN A 36 -28.70 -17.32 -39.24
C ASN A 36 -27.34 -17.12 -38.57
N ASP A 37 -27.20 -16.17 -37.62
CA ASP A 37 -25.98 -15.98 -36.83
C ASP A 37 -25.66 -17.22 -36.00
N LEU A 38 -26.65 -17.79 -35.31
CA LEU A 38 -26.46 -19.04 -34.58
C LEU A 38 -26.11 -20.21 -35.51
N TYR A 39 -26.78 -20.33 -36.66
CA TYR A 39 -26.48 -21.36 -37.65
C TYR A 39 -25.05 -21.27 -38.14
N ALA A 40 -24.57 -20.07 -38.49
CA ALA A 40 -23.19 -19.84 -38.93
C ALA A 40 -22.17 -20.22 -37.83
N ARG A 41 -22.46 -19.90 -36.56
CA ARG A 41 -21.61 -20.28 -35.41
C ARG A 41 -21.53 -21.79 -35.23
N LEU A 42 -22.67 -22.48 -35.29
CA LEU A 42 -22.71 -23.94 -35.15
C LEU A 42 -22.07 -24.64 -36.36
N LYS A 43 -22.20 -24.07 -37.56
CA LYS A 43 -21.49 -24.52 -38.77
C LYS A 43 -19.98 -24.40 -38.62
N ASN A 44 -19.49 -23.28 -38.07
CA ASN A 44 -18.06 -23.10 -37.78
C ASN A 44 -17.52 -24.08 -36.72
N LEU A 45 -18.40 -24.66 -35.89
CA LEU A 45 -18.06 -25.75 -34.97
C LEU A 45 -18.14 -27.14 -35.62
N GLY A 46 -18.45 -27.24 -36.92
CA GLY A 46 -18.57 -28.52 -37.63
C GLY A 46 -19.86 -29.27 -37.35
N LEU A 47 -20.90 -28.60 -36.84
CA LEU A 47 -22.18 -29.23 -36.47
C LEU A 47 -23.28 -29.11 -37.55
N GLU A 48 -22.94 -28.55 -38.72
CA GLU A 48 -23.84 -28.33 -39.86
C GLU A 48 -24.75 -29.53 -40.16
N GLU A 49 -24.16 -30.72 -40.22
CA GLU A 49 -24.87 -31.94 -40.57
C GLU A 49 -25.91 -32.40 -39.54
N SER A 50 -25.79 -31.96 -38.28
CA SER A 50 -26.65 -32.38 -37.17
C SER A 50 -27.77 -31.37 -36.89
N ILE A 51 -27.92 -30.36 -37.75
CA ILE A 51 -28.83 -29.23 -37.57
C ILE A 51 -29.81 -29.15 -38.73
N PHE A 52 -31.08 -28.90 -38.42
CA PHE A 52 -32.09 -28.54 -39.41
C PHE A 52 -32.54 -27.09 -39.22
N ALA A 53 -32.37 -26.24 -40.24
CA ALA A 53 -32.73 -24.82 -40.18
C ALA A 53 -33.93 -24.48 -41.08
N PHE A 54 -34.94 -23.79 -40.54
CA PHE A 54 -36.14 -23.35 -41.23
C PHE A 54 -36.00 -21.92 -41.82
N GLY A 55 -35.86 -21.78 -43.15
CA GLY A 55 -35.79 -20.48 -43.83
C GLY A 55 -35.86 -20.54 -45.36
N GLU A 56 -35.97 -19.39 -46.03
CA GLU A 56 -36.13 -19.25 -47.50
C GLU A 56 -35.00 -19.90 -48.33
N GLN A 57 -33.82 -20.14 -47.74
CA GLN A 57 -32.73 -20.90 -48.37
C GLN A 57 -32.88 -22.44 -48.28
N SER A 58 -34.02 -22.96 -47.82
CA SER A 58 -34.33 -24.40 -47.79
C SER A 58 -34.54 -25.04 -49.17
N GLU A 59 -34.07 -24.39 -50.24
CA GLU A 59 -33.90 -24.95 -51.58
C GLU A 59 -32.46 -25.42 -51.88
N GLY A 60 -31.47 -25.08 -51.03
CA GLY A 60 -30.06 -25.34 -51.31
C GLY A 60 -29.46 -26.52 -50.54
N VAL A 61 -29.28 -27.65 -51.22
CA VAL A 61 -28.39 -28.79 -50.92
C VAL A 61 -28.55 -29.44 -49.54
N VAL A 62 -29.32 -30.52 -49.50
CA VAL A 62 -29.19 -31.56 -48.48
C VAL A 62 -27.81 -32.21 -48.66
N PRO A 63 -26.93 -32.25 -47.65
CA PRO A 63 -25.70 -33.03 -47.76
C PRO A 63 -26.08 -34.48 -48.08
N SER A 64 -25.50 -35.00 -49.16
CA SER A 64 -25.68 -36.39 -49.60
C SER A 64 -25.44 -37.32 -48.42
N PHE A 65 -26.39 -38.21 -48.12
CA PHE A 65 -26.25 -39.30 -47.15
C PHE A 65 -24.93 -40.07 -47.39
N PRO A 66 -23.84 -39.86 -46.63
CA PRO A 66 -22.73 -40.78 -46.65
C PRO A 66 -23.06 -41.81 -45.57
N LEU A 67 -23.78 -42.85 -45.97
CA LEU A 67 -23.83 -44.08 -45.18
C LEU A 67 -22.52 -44.81 -45.40
N SER A 68 -21.44 -44.27 -44.87
CA SER A 68 -20.23 -45.08 -44.70
C SER A 68 -20.59 -46.16 -43.70
N GLU A 69 -20.56 -47.42 -44.14
CA GLU A 69 -20.77 -48.61 -43.31
C GLU A 69 -19.71 -48.77 -42.20
N GLU A 70 -18.69 -47.92 -42.18
CA GLU A 70 -17.58 -47.97 -41.23
C GLU A 70 -17.31 -46.57 -40.68
N GLY A 71 -18.06 -46.18 -39.65
CA GLY A 71 -17.52 -45.26 -38.67
C GLY A 71 -16.64 -46.08 -37.73
N ASP A 72 -15.34 -46.16 -38.01
CA ASP A 72 -14.37 -46.69 -37.04
C ASP A 72 -14.64 -45.97 -35.71
N PRO A 73 -14.87 -46.68 -34.59
CA PRO A 73 -15.07 -46.05 -33.31
C PRO A 73 -13.75 -45.36 -32.95
N LYS A 74 -13.61 -44.09 -33.34
CA LYS A 74 -12.52 -43.25 -32.89
C LYS A 74 -12.59 -43.29 -31.37
N THR A 75 -11.51 -43.78 -30.76
CA THR A 75 -11.31 -43.83 -29.31
C THR A 75 -11.89 -42.57 -28.68
N GLU A 76 -12.81 -42.73 -27.73
CA GLU A 76 -13.40 -41.60 -27.02
C GLU A 76 -12.26 -40.74 -26.48
N PRO A 77 -12.21 -39.44 -26.84
CA PRO A 77 -11.19 -38.56 -26.30
C PRO A 77 -11.35 -38.52 -24.77
N PRO A 78 -10.25 -38.46 -24.00
CA PRO A 78 -10.29 -38.52 -22.54
C PRO A 78 -10.76 -37.17 -21.95
N LEU A 79 -12.00 -36.77 -22.25
CA LEU A 79 -12.61 -35.50 -21.83
C LEU A 79 -12.61 -35.34 -20.31
N HIS A 80 -12.78 -36.44 -19.57
CA HIS A 80 -12.74 -36.44 -18.10
C HIS A 80 -11.37 -36.03 -17.54
N ILE A 81 -10.27 -36.42 -18.21
CA ILE A 81 -8.90 -36.04 -17.83
C ILE A 81 -8.72 -34.54 -18.06
N LEU A 82 -9.08 -34.05 -19.26
CA LEU A 82 -9.00 -32.63 -19.59
C LEU A 82 -9.83 -31.76 -18.63
N LEU A 83 -11.04 -32.17 -18.29
CA LEU A 83 -11.87 -31.49 -17.29
C LEU A 83 -11.20 -31.48 -15.90
N SER A 84 -10.58 -32.59 -15.50
CA SER A 84 -9.87 -32.66 -14.23
C SER A 84 -8.66 -31.70 -14.19
N ASP A 85 -7.91 -31.60 -15.28
CA ASP A 85 -6.77 -30.69 -15.40
C ASP A 85 -7.23 -29.22 -15.43
N ILE A 86 -8.29 -28.90 -16.19
CA ILE A 86 -8.90 -27.57 -16.24
C ILE A 86 -9.37 -27.15 -14.85
N THR A 87 -10.09 -28.03 -14.13
CA THR A 87 -10.59 -27.71 -12.79
C THR A 87 -9.47 -27.52 -11.77
N LYS A 88 -8.39 -28.31 -11.87
CA LYS A 88 -7.20 -28.15 -11.04
C LYS A 88 -6.52 -26.80 -11.29
N LEU A 89 -6.29 -26.44 -12.55
CA LEU A 89 -5.68 -25.14 -12.91
C LEU A 89 -6.54 -23.96 -12.50
N LYS A 90 -7.87 -24.02 -12.69
CA LYS A 90 -8.78 -22.98 -12.21
C LYS A 90 -8.65 -22.77 -10.70
N LYS A 91 -8.61 -23.85 -9.92
CA LYS A 91 -8.39 -23.78 -8.46
C LYS A 91 -7.05 -23.14 -8.09
N GLU A 92 -5.97 -23.47 -8.80
CA GLU A 92 -4.66 -22.86 -8.57
C GLU A 92 -4.64 -21.36 -8.88
N LEU A 93 -5.28 -20.93 -9.98
CA LEU A 93 -5.38 -19.51 -10.35
C LEU A 93 -6.30 -18.73 -9.40
N ASP A 94 -7.38 -19.36 -8.93
CA ASP A 94 -8.27 -18.74 -7.95
C ASP A 94 -7.61 -18.61 -6.56
N ALA A 95 -6.73 -19.55 -6.18
CA ALA A 95 -6.02 -19.49 -4.90
C ALA A 95 -5.21 -18.20 -4.71
N TYR A 96 -4.60 -17.69 -5.79
CA TYR A 96 -3.91 -16.39 -5.81
C TYR A 96 -4.84 -15.24 -5.39
N TYR A 97 -6.00 -15.12 -6.04
CA TYR A 97 -6.96 -14.05 -5.76
C TYR A 97 -7.63 -14.16 -4.41
N TYR A 98 -7.91 -15.39 -3.95
CA TYR A 98 -8.38 -15.62 -2.59
C TYR A 98 -7.35 -15.17 -1.56
N ALA A 99 -6.07 -15.47 -1.78
CA ALA A 99 -4.99 -15.04 -0.88
C ALA A 99 -4.86 -13.50 -0.82
N LEU A 100 -5.04 -12.79 -1.94
CA LEU A 100 -5.02 -11.31 -1.97
C LEU A 100 -6.13 -10.69 -1.12
N LYS A 101 -7.34 -11.27 -1.12
CA LYS A 101 -8.52 -10.75 -0.42
C LYS A 101 -8.69 -11.28 1.00
N LYS A 102 -8.03 -12.39 1.34
CA LYS A 102 -8.15 -13.02 2.65
C LYS A 102 -7.70 -12.05 3.74
N VAL A 103 -8.63 -11.72 4.63
CA VAL A 103 -8.37 -10.86 5.78
C VAL A 103 -7.66 -11.67 6.85
N GLN A 104 -6.47 -11.24 7.24
CA GLN A 104 -5.70 -11.90 8.29
C GLN A 104 -6.24 -11.56 9.70
N LEU A 105 -5.71 -12.21 10.73
CA LEU A 105 -6.11 -12.00 12.14
C LEU A 105 -6.00 -10.53 12.59
N PHE A 106 -5.02 -9.79 12.05
CA PHE A 106 -4.82 -8.37 12.35
C PHE A 106 -5.80 -7.45 11.59
N GLY A 107 -6.68 -7.99 10.74
CA GLY A 107 -7.82 -7.28 10.16
C GLY A 107 -7.59 -6.66 8.77
N PHE A 108 -6.47 -6.95 8.12
CA PHE A 108 -6.15 -6.44 6.77
C PHE A 108 -5.90 -7.60 5.80
N SER A 109 -6.24 -7.38 4.53
CA SER A 109 -5.86 -8.23 3.40
C SER A 109 -4.56 -7.73 2.76
N PHE A 110 -3.98 -8.50 1.83
CA PHE A 110 -2.76 -8.09 1.13
C PHE A 110 -2.95 -6.77 0.39
N ASN A 111 -4.03 -6.63 -0.40
CA ASN A 111 -4.29 -5.41 -1.18
C ASN A 111 -4.40 -4.18 -0.27
N ARG A 112 -5.11 -4.30 0.85
CA ARG A 112 -5.28 -3.18 1.78
C ARG A 112 -3.96 -2.80 2.48
N ALA A 113 -3.16 -3.79 2.87
CA ALA A 113 -1.84 -3.53 3.45
C ALA A 113 -0.89 -2.88 2.42
N LEU A 114 -0.94 -3.33 1.16
CA LEU A 114 -0.14 -2.78 0.07
C LEU A 114 -0.46 -1.30 -0.17
N GLN A 115 -1.73 -0.89 -0.11
CA GLN A 115 -2.09 0.52 -0.26
C GLN A 115 -1.47 1.41 0.81
N GLU A 116 -1.57 1.02 2.08
CA GLU A 116 -1.04 1.80 3.19
C GLU A 116 0.50 1.85 3.15
N TYR A 117 1.14 0.75 2.75
CA TYR A 117 2.57 0.73 2.45
C TYR A 117 2.94 1.71 1.33
N GLU A 118 2.19 1.71 0.22
CA GLU A 118 2.48 2.56 -0.93
C GLU A 118 2.29 4.05 -0.62
N ARG A 119 1.34 4.43 0.24
CA ARG A 119 1.17 5.83 0.68
C ARG A 119 2.43 6.40 1.34
N CYS A 120 3.16 5.58 2.08
CA CYS A 120 4.34 5.99 2.84
C CYS A 120 5.67 5.49 2.24
N ARG A 121 5.68 5.03 0.99
CA ARG A 121 6.85 4.35 0.37
C ARG A 121 8.17 5.13 0.43
N HIS A 122 8.13 6.46 0.32
CA HIS A 122 9.33 7.30 0.32
C HIS A 122 9.92 7.51 1.74
N ALA A 123 9.17 7.18 2.80
CA ALA A 123 9.68 7.26 4.17
C ALA A 123 10.76 6.19 4.44
N LYS A 124 11.57 6.38 5.47
CA LYS A 124 12.51 5.34 5.93
C LYS A 124 11.73 4.30 6.72
N ALA A 125 11.86 3.01 6.42
CA ALA A 125 11.08 1.99 7.11
C ALA A 125 11.62 1.72 8.52
N VAL A 126 10.73 1.64 9.51
CA VAL A 126 11.04 1.03 10.80
C VAL A 126 11.18 -0.49 10.61
N PRO A 127 12.26 -1.14 11.10
CA PRO A 127 12.53 -2.55 10.84
C PRO A 127 11.68 -3.49 11.70
N PHE A 128 10.40 -3.64 11.33
CA PHE A 128 9.54 -4.70 11.87
C PHE A 128 9.81 -6.04 11.19
N THR A 129 9.65 -7.13 11.93
CA THR A 129 9.78 -8.49 11.39
C THR A 129 8.41 -9.12 11.15
N PRO A 130 8.24 -10.00 10.14
CA PRO A 130 6.97 -10.68 9.90
C PRO A 130 6.45 -11.48 11.11
N LEU A 131 7.37 -12.02 11.93
CA LEU A 131 7.07 -12.78 13.14
C LEU A 131 6.43 -11.93 14.25
N GLU A 132 6.78 -10.63 14.33
CA GLU A 132 6.16 -9.70 15.29
C GLU A 132 4.66 -9.45 14.98
N LEU A 133 4.22 -9.82 13.77
CA LEU A 133 2.86 -9.65 13.28
C LEU A 133 2.07 -10.96 13.17
N SER A 134 2.74 -12.11 13.09
CA SER A 134 2.15 -13.43 12.75
C SER A 134 1.20 -14.02 13.82
N GLY A 135 0.73 -13.23 14.77
CA GLY A 135 -0.25 -13.62 15.79
C GLY A 135 -1.08 -12.46 16.34
N LEU A 136 -0.96 -11.26 15.76
CA LEU A 136 -1.71 -10.10 16.25
C LEU A 136 -3.17 -10.18 15.85
N TYR A 137 -4.04 -9.99 16.83
CA TYR A 137 -5.46 -9.78 16.56
C TYR A 137 -5.75 -8.32 16.24
N LYS A 138 -6.84 -8.07 15.50
CA LYS A 138 -7.31 -6.73 15.14
C LYS A 138 -7.33 -5.71 16.29
N LYS A 139 -7.65 -6.15 17.52
CA LYS A 139 -7.64 -5.27 18.71
C LYS A 139 -6.23 -4.83 19.11
N GLU A 140 -5.27 -5.75 19.10
CA GLU A 140 -3.88 -5.46 19.44
C GLU A 140 -3.22 -4.61 18.35
N PHE A 141 -3.59 -4.85 17.09
CA PHE A 141 -3.22 -4.00 15.97
C PHE A 141 -3.68 -2.56 16.20
N ALA A 142 -4.97 -2.34 16.47
CA ALA A 142 -5.52 -1.00 16.72
C ALA A 142 -4.83 -0.32 17.91
N ALA A 143 -4.65 -1.06 19.02
CA ALA A 143 -4.00 -0.54 20.21
C ALA A 143 -2.55 -0.09 19.96
N ARG A 144 -1.78 -0.80 19.11
CA ARG A 144 -0.43 -0.37 18.71
C ARG A 144 -0.46 0.89 17.84
N PHE A 145 -1.41 1.03 16.93
CA PHE A 145 -1.57 2.25 16.12
C PHE A 145 -1.99 3.45 16.98
N ASP A 146 -2.95 3.28 17.89
CA ASP A 146 -3.39 4.33 18.82
C ASP A 146 -2.24 4.76 19.74
N MET A 147 -1.44 3.80 20.21
CA MET A 147 -0.24 4.09 21.02
C MET A 147 0.84 4.81 20.21
N ALA A 148 1.07 4.42 18.95
CA ALA A 148 2.02 5.11 18.07
C ALA A 148 1.58 6.56 17.80
N ALA A 149 0.29 6.80 17.53
CA ALA A 149 -0.25 8.14 17.38
C ALA A 149 -0.06 8.98 18.65
N THR A 150 -0.35 8.41 19.82
CA THR A 150 -0.12 9.06 21.12
C THR A 150 1.36 9.39 21.31
N LEU A 151 2.26 8.46 20.96
CA LEU A 151 3.71 8.66 21.03
C LEU A 151 4.15 9.84 20.16
N PHE A 152 3.69 9.93 18.90
CA PHE A 152 4.04 11.03 17.99
C PHE A 152 3.47 12.37 18.44
N CYS A 153 2.24 12.39 18.98
CA CYS A 153 1.67 13.60 19.58
C CYS A 153 2.50 14.09 20.77
N CYS A 154 2.91 13.19 21.67
CA CYS A 154 3.76 13.53 22.80
C CYS A 154 5.16 14.01 22.35
N GLY A 155 5.74 13.36 21.34
CA GLY A 155 7.04 13.76 20.76
C GLY A 155 7.00 15.17 20.16
N LYS A 156 5.97 15.48 19.38
CA LYS A 156 5.75 16.84 18.86
C LYS A 156 5.54 17.87 19.97
N ALA A 157 4.78 17.52 21.01
CA ALA A 157 4.50 18.41 22.14
C ALA A 157 5.74 18.74 22.97
N CYS A 158 6.73 17.84 23.06
CA CYS A 158 7.97 18.08 23.79
C CYS A 158 9.08 18.75 22.97
N GLY A 159 8.82 19.12 21.71
CA GLY A 159 9.82 19.73 20.82
C GLY A 159 10.75 18.72 20.15
N GLU A 160 10.25 17.52 19.90
CA GLU A 160 10.97 16.33 19.43
C GLU A 160 11.95 15.74 20.48
N PRO A 161 12.06 14.40 20.57
CA PRO A 161 12.90 13.77 21.60
C PRO A 161 14.39 13.76 21.26
N TYR A 162 14.74 13.82 19.97
CA TYR A 162 16.13 13.85 19.53
C TYR A 162 16.84 15.11 20.00
N ASN A 163 17.93 14.93 20.76
CA ASN A 163 18.72 16.02 21.34
C ASN A 163 17.90 16.99 22.21
N ASN A 164 16.83 16.51 22.82
CA ASN A 164 15.99 17.30 23.71
C ASN A 164 16.81 17.77 24.93
N PRO A 165 16.69 19.05 25.37
CA PRO A 165 17.43 19.54 26.53
C PRO A 165 17.10 18.79 27.84
N LEU A 166 15.93 18.14 27.91
CA LEU A 166 15.48 17.36 29.07
C LEU A 166 15.86 15.87 28.99
N ARG A 167 16.68 15.42 28.03
CA ARG A 167 17.03 13.99 27.82
C ARG A 167 17.58 13.25 29.04
N TYR A 168 18.12 13.95 30.03
CA TYR A 168 18.66 13.37 31.25
C TYR A 168 17.61 13.16 32.36
N VAL A 169 16.46 13.82 32.23
CA VAL A 169 15.32 13.70 33.15
C VAL A 169 14.60 12.38 32.88
N LYS A 170 14.40 11.58 33.92
CA LYS A 170 13.71 10.27 33.85
C LYS A 170 12.41 10.23 34.66
N ALA A 171 11.99 11.36 35.25
CA ALA A 171 10.75 11.45 36.00
C ALA A 171 9.51 11.29 35.09
N LEU A 172 8.70 10.27 35.37
CA LEU A 172 7.46 9.98 34.63
C LEU A 172 6.34 10.99 34.93
N THR A 173 6.33 11.54 36.14
CA THR A 173 5.30 12.49 36.59
C THR A 173 5.93 13.56 37.45
N CYS A 174 5.59 14.83 37.18
CA CYS A 174 5.93 15.96 38.04
C CYS A 174 4.64 16.53 38.64
N SER A 175 4.62 16.77 39.95
CA SER A 175 3.46 17.39 40.58
C SER A 175 3.35 18.88 40.17
N PRO A 176 2.15 19.49 40.23
CA PRO A 176 1.98 20.92 39.96
C PRO A 176 2.82 21.82 40.89
N TYR A 177 3.14 21.31 42.08
CA TYR A 177 4.02 21.98 43.03
C TYR A 177 5.48 21.94 42.55
N ASP A 178 5.96 20.77 42.11
CA ASP A 178 7.33 20.60 41.62
C ASP A 178 7.57 21.39 40.33
N LEU A 179 6.58 21.47 39.43
CA LEU A 179 6.68 22.26 38.19
C LEU A 179 6.93 23.75 38.43
N ARG A 180 6.46 24.30 39.56
CA ARG A 180 6.74 25.71 39.95
C ARG A 180 8.08 25.84 40.66
N ARG A 181 8.49 24.81 41.38
CA ARG A 181 9.69 24.82 42.23
C ARG A 181 10.97 24.53 41.44
N VAL A 182 10.92 23.60 40.48
CA VAL A 182 12.09 23.15 39.70
C VAL A 182 12.78 24.29 38.95
N PRO A 183 12.08 25.21 38.23
CA PRO A 183 12.73 26.34 37.55
C PRO A 183 13.48 27.27 38.51
N LEU A 184 12.90 27.52 39.69
CA LEU A 184 13.52 28.33 40.74
C LEU A 184 14.77 27.64 41.28
N MET A 185 14.65 26.36 41.65
CA MET A 185 15.77 25.57 42.17
C MET A 185 16.91 25.42 41.15
N LEU A 186 16.61 25.29 39.85
CA LEU A 186 17.62 25.29 38.80
C LEU A 186 18.34 26.64 38.74
N THR A 187 17.60 27.74 38.77
CA THR A 187 18.19 29.09 38.76
C THR A 187 19.06 29.33 40.00
N ASP A 188 18.58 28.93 41.17
CA ASP A 188 19.31 29.02 42.43
C ASP A 188 20.58 28.16 42.40
N ALA A 189 20.49 26.91 41.92
CA ALA A 189 21.64 26.03 41.81
C ALA A 189 22.70 26.59 40.85
N LEU A 190 22.31 27.10 39.69
CA LEU A 190 23.24 27.72 38.74
C LEU A 190 23.90 28.95 39.36
N SER A 191 23.13 29.80 40.05
CA SER A 191 23.69 30.97 40.73
C SER A 191 24.68 30.60 41.83
N HIS A 192 24.37 29.61 42.67
CA HIS A 192 25.28 29.17 43.74
C HIS A 192 26.56 28.53 43.21
N TYR A 193 26.49 27.87 42.04
CA TYR A 193 27.68 27.39 41.37
C TYR A 193 28.54 28.53 40.81
N ASP A 194 27.94 29.56 40.22
CA ASP A 194 28.68 30.74 39.76
C ASP A 194 29.38 31.43 40.95
N HIS A 195 28.68 31.61 42.07
CA HIS A 195 29.29 32.12 43.30
C HIS A 195 30.44 31.20 43.77
N PHE A 196 30.21 29.90 43.87
CA PHE A 196 31.24 28.93 44.25
C PHE A 196 32.48 29.01 43.34
N THR A 197 32.30 29.05 42.03
CA THR A 197 33.42 29.13 41.07
C THR A 197 34.15 30.46 41.16
N THR A 198 33.45 31.58 41.36
CA THR A 198 34.12 32.88 41.60
C THR A 198 34.95 32.91 42.88
N PHE A 199 34.46 32.30 43.96
CA PHE A 199 35.21 32.20 45.22
C PHE A 199 36.40 31.25 45.10
N ILE A 200 36.23 30.10 44.46
CA ILE A 200 37.33 29.16 44.20
C ILE A 200 38.38 29.79 43.29
N ASP A 201 37.99 30.49 42.23
CA ASP A 201 38.91 31.20 41.36
C ASP A 201 39.65 32.31 42.11
N SER A 202 38.96 33.04 43.00
CA SER A 202 39.60 34.03 43.90
C SER A 202 40.65 33.36 44.79
N LEU A 203 40.27 32.28 45.49
CA LEU A 203 41.16 31.52 46.37
C LEU A 203 42.36 30.94 45.61
N CYS A 204 42.14 30.32 44.45
CA CYS A 204 43.22 29.79 43.61
C CYS A 204 44.15 30.90 43.09
N ARG A 205 43.64 32.08 42.76
CA ARG A 205 44.48 33.24 42.36
C ARG A 205 45.30 33.78 43.52
N THR A 206 44.67 33.99 44.68
CA THR A 206 45.32 34.47 45.91
C THR A 206 46.41 33.50 46.38
N LEU A 207 46.16 32.20 46.23
CA LEU A 207 47.08 31.13 46.59
C LEU A 207 47.96 30.66 45.41
N HIS A 208 47.88 31.29 44.24
CA HIS A 208 48.66 30.94 43.04
C HIS A 208 48.59 29.45 42.60
N ILE A 209 47.48 28.77 42.87
CA ILE A 209 47.20 27.38 42.46
C ILE A 209 46.74 27.38 41.00
N GLU A 210 47.34 26.54 40.14
CA GLU A 210 47.05 26.52 38.69
C GLU A 210 45.85 25.64 38.32
N GLU A 211 45.62 24.54 39.05
CA GLU A 211 44.52 23.62 38.79
C GLU A 211 43.28 23.94 39.64
N ILE A 212 42.21 24.37 38.97
CA ILE A 212 40.90 24.56 39.61
C ILE A 212 40.30 23.16 39.89
N PRO A 213 39.86 22.87 41.13
CA PRO A 213 39.33 21.56 41.49
C PRO A 213 38.07 21.21 40.70
N SER A 214 38.05 20.01 40.12
CA SER A 214 36.97 19.53 39.22
C SER A 214 36.14 18.37 39.78
N THR A 215 36.48 17.89 40.98
CA THR A 215 35.83 16.76 41.67
C THR A 215 35.52 17.08 43.14
N PRO A 216 34.51 16.43 43.76
CA PRO A 216 34.19 16.62 45.18
C PRO A 216 35.38 16.36 46.11
N THR A 217 36.20 15.35 45.78
CA THR A 217 37.42 15.02 46.51
C THR A 217 38.47 16.12 46.42
N SER A 218 38.67 16.71 45.23
CA SER A 218 39.61 17.83 45.06
C SER A 218 39.13 19.13 45.69
N VAL A 219 37.82 19.39 45.74
CA VAL A 219 37.26 20.57 46.42
C VAL A 219 37.42 20.42 47.92
N ASN A 220 37.07 19.26 48.48
CA ASN A 220 37.27 18.99 49.89
C ASN A 220 38.76 19.01 50.27
N SER A 221 39.66 18.50 49.42
CA SER A 221 41.10 18.55 49.68
C SER A 221 41.65 19.99 49.65
N LEU A 222 41.10 20.86 48.79
CA LEU A 222 41.41 22.28 48.78
C LEU A 222 40.89 22.96 50.05
N PHE A 223 39.64 22.70 50.45
CA PHE A 223 39.07 23.28 51.67
C PHE A 223 39.84 22.85 52.92
N THR A 224 40.22 21.58 53.04
CA THR A 224 41.08 21.13 54.16
C THR A 224 42.44 21.81 54.15
N PHE A 225 43.04 21.96 52.96
CA PHE A 225 44.33 22.64 52.80
C PHE A 225 44.26 24.12 53.23
N VAL A 226 43.28 24.87 52.73
CA VAL A 226 43.10 26.29 53.09
C VAL A 226 42.80 26.43 54.59
N ARG A 227 42.02 25.51 55.17
CA ARG A 227 41.73 25.50 56.61
C ARG A 227 42.98 25.23 57.45
N GLN A 228 43.84 24.30 57.04
CA GLN A 228 45.13 24.03 57.69
C GLN A 228 46.09 25.22 57.57
N LEU A 229 46.12 25.85 56.40
CA LEU A 229 46.93 27.06 56.16
C LEU A 229 46.44 28.24 57.01
N ALA A 230 45.12 28.36 57.22
CA ALA A 230 44.52 29.40 58.06
C ALA A 230 44.62 29.13 59.57
N SER A 231 44.63 27.86 60.00
CA SER A 231 44.75 27.46 61.42
C SER A 231 46.18 27.48 61.95
N ASN A 232 47.17 27.41 61.05
CA ASN A 232 48.59 27.44 61.42
C ASN A 232 49.12 28.87 61.49
N HIS A 233 50.26 29.07 62.18
CA HIS A 233 50.96 30.36 62.16
C HIS A 233 51.44 30.66 60.74
N MET A 234 50.67 31.45 60.00
CA MET A 234 50.94 31.88 58.62
C MET A 234 52.38 32.42 58.47
N SER A 235 52.91 33.04 59.53
CA SER A 235 54.30 33.49 59.62
C SER A 235 55.33 32.35 59.47
N MET A 236 55.08 31.17 60.05
CA MET A 236 55.93 29.99 59.92
C MET A 236 55.87 29.38 58.52
N VAL A 237 54.68 29.29 57.94
CA VAL A 237 54.48 28.81 56.57
C VAL A 237 55.20 29.73 55.57
N LYS A 238 55.07 31.05 55.73
CA LYS A 238 55.79 32.05 54.90
C LYS A 238 57.31 31.95 55.01
N THR A 239 57.84 31.77 56.22
CA THR A 239 59.30 31.66 56.43
C THR A 239 59.88 30.38 55.83
N PHE A 240 59.15 29.26 55.90
CA PHE A 240 59.54 28.03 55.21
C PHE A 240 59.48 28.17 53.67
N LEU A 241 58.41 28.75 53.11
CA LEU A 241 58.27 28.94 51.66
C LEU A 241 59.25 29.98 51.08
N ALA A 242 59.65 30.97 51.88
CA ALA A 242 60.66 31.98 51.50
C ALA A 242 62.09 31.43 51.52
N TYR A 243 62.33 30.24 52.10
CA TYR A 243 63.66 29.65 52.18
C TYR A 243 64.09 29.06 50.82
N PRO A 244 65.19 29.55 50.20
CA PRO A 244 65.59 29.11 48.87
C PRO A 244 66.01 27.63 48.80
N GLY A 245 66.45 27.05 49.93
CA GLY A 245 66.82 25.62 50.03
C GLY A 245 65.67 24.68 50.36
N TRP A 246 64.42 25.17 50.44
CA TRP A 246 63.25 24.39 50.85
C TRP A 246 63.11 23.09 50.03
N LYS A 247 63.34 23.18 48.71
CA LYS A 247 63.13 22.09 47.75
C LYS A 247 63.99 20.84 48.02
N GLU A 248 65.20 21.04 48.54
CA GLU A 248 66.22 19.99 48.75
C GLU A 248 66.14 19.39 50.16
N GLN A 249 65.52 20.10 51.11
CA GLN A 249 65.52 19.73 52.53
C GLN A 249 64.13 19.41 53.08
N GLU A 250 63.08 19.48 52.26
CA GLU A 250 61.69 19.16 52.61
C GLU A 250 61.52 17.74 53.19
N ASP A 251 62.04 16.72 52.51
CA ASP A 251 61.93 15.32 52.95
C ASP A 251 62.71 15.10 54.25
N ALA A 252 63.87 15.74 54.39
CA ALA A 252 64.68 15.65 55.60
C ALA A 252 64.02 16.38 56.79
N LEU A 253 63.43 17.56 56.56
CA LEU A 253 62.73 18.33 57.58
C LEU A 253 61.44 17.67 58.04
N SER A 254 60.67 17.11 57.11
CA SER A 254 59.44 16.37 57.44
C SER A 254 59.73 15.10 58.22
N ALA A 255 60.72 14.30 57.81
CA ALA A 255 61.14 13.09 58.52
C ALA A 255 61.71 13.38 59.91
N SER A 256 62.44 14.48 60.04
CA SER A 256 62.98 14.96 61.30
C SER A 256 61.88 15.42 62.27
N LEU A 257 60.95 16.26 61.80
CA LEU A 257 59.83 16.72 62.62
C LEU A 257 58.82 15.60 62.92
N GLN A 258 58.65 14.62 62.03
CA GLN A 258 57.91 13.38 62.33
C GLN A 258 58.60 12.61 63.46
N SER A 259 59.92 12.45 63.38
CA SER A 259 60.68 11.81 64.45
C SER A 259 60.58 12.60 65.77
N ALA A 260 60.47 13.93 65.71
CA ALA A 260 60.21 14.76 66.90
C ALA A 260 58.81 14.51 67.47
N MET A 261 57.79 14.38 66.63
CA MET A 261 56.42 14.02 67.03
C MET A 261 56.38 12.63 67.68
N ASP A 262 57.01 11.63 67.08
CA ASP A 262 57.10 10.27 67.62
C ASP A 262 57.86 10.27 68.97
N ALA A 263 58.92 11.08 69.09
CA ALA A 263 59.65 11.26 70.34
C ALA A 263 58.78 11.92 71.42
N LEU A 264 57.94 12.91 71.08
CA LEU A 264 57.00 13.53 72.02
C LEU A 264 55.95 12.52 72.51
N GLU A 265 55.36 11.73 71.62
CA GLU A 265 54.40 10.68 72.00
C GLU A 265 55.04 9.64 72.92
N LEU A 266 56.24 9.17 72.57
CA LEU A 266 57.00 8.26 73.43
C LEU A 266 57.38 8.92 74.76
N ARG A 267 57.69 10.22 74.79
CA ARG A 267 57.96 10.95 76.04
C ARG A 267 56.72 11.04 76.91
N GLU A 268 55.55 11.32 76.34
CA GLU A 268 54.28 11.30 77.07
C GLU A 268 54.02 9.90 77.68
N GLU A 269 54.18 8.83 76.90
CA GLU A 269 54.06 7.44 77.38
C GLU A 269 55.06 7.12 78.50
N LEU A 270 56.35 7.44 78.31
CA LEU A 270 57.44 7.12 79.23
C LEU A 270 57.39 7.98 80.50
N SER A 271 56.89 9.21 80.41
CA SER A 271 56.73 10.11 81.56
C SER A 271 55.75 9.57 82.60
N LEU A 272 54.85 8.64 82.23
CA LEU A 272 53.98 7.96 83.19
C LEU A 272 54.77 7.01 84.10
N MET A 273 55.91 6.51 83.64
CA MET A 273 56.70 5.46 84.28
C MET A 273 58.00 5.99 84.90
N PHE A 274 58.54 7.09 84.37
CA PHE A 274 59.87 7.60 84.69
C PHE A 274 59.87 9.12 84.96
N GLU A 275 60.85 9.58 85.75
CA GLU A 275 61.19 10.99 85.91
C GLU A 275 62.13 11.47 84.79
N ASP A 276 62.25 12.79 84.60
CA ASP A 276 63.01 13.39 83.50
C ASP A 276 64.50 12.97 83.49
N ASP A 277 65.05 12.59 84.65
CA ASP A 277 66.42 12.10 84.81
C ASP A 277 66.74 10.88 83.92
N VAL A 278 65.74 10.06 83.56
CA VAL A 278 65.94 8.88 82.69
C VAL A 278 66.49 9.24 81.32
N TYR A 279 66.10 10.39 80.77
CA TYR A 279 66.49 10.78 79.41
C TYR A 279 67.95 11.21 79.30
N THR A 280 68.63 11.42 80.43
CA THR A 280 70.07 11.75 80.48
C THR A 280 70.98 10.51 80.54
N LEU A 281 70.40 9.31 80.70
CA LEU A 281 71.15 8.06 80.78
C LEU A 281 71.66 7.64 79.39
N PRO A 282 72.82 6.95 79.29
CA PRO A 282 73.35 6.45 78.02
C PRO A 282 72.59 5.19 77.56
N ILE A 283 71.30 5.34 77.23
CA ILE A 283 70.36 4.24 76.94
C ILE A 283 70.86 3.32 75.84
N MET A 284 71.45 3.85 74.77
CA MET A 284 71.98 3.04 73.66
C MET A 284 73.12 2.11 74.10
N GLN A 285 74.00 2.60 74.97
CA GLN A 285 75.06 1.78 75.55
C GLN A 285 74.49 0.78 76.56
N MET A 286 73.50 1.18 77.36
CA MET A 286 72.81 0.29 78.29
C MET A 286 72.03 -0.83 77.57
N GLN A 287 71.41 -0.55 76.43
CA GLN A 287 70.74 -1.54 75.59
C GLN A 287 71.74 -2.52 74.97
N TYR A 288 72.86 -2.02 74.44
CA TYR A 288 73.94 -2.86 73.93
C TYR A 288 74.54 -3.76 75.02
N ASP A 289 74.86 -3.19 76.18
CA ASP A 289 75.39 -3.90 77.34
C ASP A 289 74.37 -4.93 77.88
N TRP A 290 73.07 -4.62 77.82
CA TRP A 290 72.00 -5.54 78.22
C TRP A 290 71.85 -6.71 77.26
N GLN A 291 71.86 -6.47 75.94
CA GLN A 291 71.76 -7.50 74.90
C GLN A 291 73.00 -8.40 74.88
N THR A 292 74.21 -7.81 74.91
CA THR A 292 75.47 -8.57 74.93
C THR A 292 75.74 -9.26 76.27
N SER A 293 75.07 -8.83 77.36
CA SER A 293 75.17 -9.53 78.65
C SER A 293 74.69 -10.99 78.60
N GLU A 294 73.90 -11.39 77.59
CA GLU A 294 73.49 -12.78 77.43
C GLU A 294 74.65 -13.73 77.15
N GLU A 295 75.66 -13.25 76.43
CA GLU A 295 76.86 -13.99 76.04
C GLU A 295 77.93 -13.99 77.15
N LEU A 296 77.74 -13.21 78.22
CA LEU A 296 78.68 -13.09 79.33
C LEU A 296 78.50 -14.18 80.40
N PRO A 297 79.58 -14.62 81.07
CA PRO A 297 79.52 -15.53 82.22
C PRO A 297 78.64 -15.00 83.36
N PHE A 298 77.95 -15.90 84.07
CA PHE A 298 76.90 -15.61 85.08
C PHE A 298 77.19 -14.42 86.02
N PHE A 299 78.39 -14.34 86.60
CA PHE A 299 78.74 -13.27 87.54
C PHE A 299 78.89 -11.89 86.88
N LYS A 300 79.44 -11.83 85.66
CA LYS A 300 79.56 -10.58 84.89
C LYS A 300 78.20 -10.13 84.34
N LYS A 301 77.40 -11.08 83.83
CA LYS A 301 76.00 -10.86 83.41
C LYS A 301 75.17 -10.23 84.53
N LYS A 302 75.24 -10.79 85.75
CA LYS A 302 74.49 -10.29 86.91
C LYS A 302 74.95 -8.89 87.36
N ALA A 303 76.24 -8.58 87.26
CA ALA A 303 76.77 -7.26 87.61
C ALA A 303 76.28 -6.17 86.64
N VAL A 304 76.44 -6.39 85.33
CA VAL A 304 76.02 -5.44 84.26
C VAL A 304 74.50 -5.21 84.29
N ARG A 305 73.71 -6.29 84.42
CA ARG A 305 72.25 -6.17 84.50
C ARG A 305 71.79 -5.45 85.77
N ARG A 306 72.49 -5.63 86.89
CA ARG A 306 72.17 -4.95 88.16
C ARG A 306 72.48 -3.45 88.08
N THR A 307 73.61 -3.06 87.48
CA THR A 307 73.93 -1.64 87.28
C THR A 307 72.91 -0.93 86.39
N ILE A 308 72.44 -1.59 85.33
CA ILE A 308 71.39 -1.06 84.44
C ILE A 308 70.04 -0.95 85.19
N LEU A 309 69.68 -1.99 85.94
CA LEU A 309 68.45 -2.01 86.75
C LEU A 309 68.42 -0.96 87.85
N ASP A 310 69.54 -0.78 88.56
CA ASP A 310 69.64 0.20 89.64
C ASP A 310 69.61 1.63 89.06
N ALA A 311 70.20 1.87 87.88
CA ALA A 311 70.12 3.16 87.19
C ALA A 311 68.69 3.49 86.70
N LEU A 312 67.98 2.53 86.10
CA LEU A 312 66.59 2.72 85.67
C LEU A 312 65.62 2.87 86.85
N HIS A 313 65.83 2.13 87.94
CA HIS A 313 65.00 2.21 89.14
C HIS A 313 65.23 3.53 89.92
N LEU A 314 66.43 4.12 89.84
CA LEU A 314 66.69 5.40 90.48
C LEU A 314 65.93 6.55 89.83
N ALA A 315 65.59 6.40 88.54
CA ALA A 315 64.89 7.39 87.75
C ALA A 315 63.44 6.97 87.40
N SER A 316 62.94 5.87 87.98
CA SER A 316 61.53 5.47 87.89
C SER A 316 60.68 6.20 88.93
N LYS A 317 59.43 6.52 88.59
CA LYS A 317 58.47 7.07 89.56
C LYS A 317 58.11 6.01 90.60
N ASP A 318 57.83 6.43 91.84
CA ASP A 318 57.54 5.54 93.01
C ASP A 318 56.46 4.45 92.75
N ILE A 319 55.63 4.64 91.73
CA ILE A 319 54.54 3.74 91.34
C ILE A 319 55.03 2.59 90.44
N PHE A 320 56.20 2.72 89.79
CA PHE A 320 56.70 1.80 88.78
C PHE A 320 57.91 0.98 89.29
N ASP A 321 57.70 -0.32 89.54
CA ASP A 321 58.76 -1.24 89.98
C ASP A 321 59.47 -1.90 88.79
N CYS A 322 60.60 -1.32 88.36
CA CYS A 322 61.41 -1.83 87.24
C CYS A 322 61.86 -3.30 87.38
N ARG A 323 61.80 -3.90 88.58
CA ARG A 323 62.25 -5.28 88.84
C ARG A 323 61.22 -6.34 88.43
N LYS A 324 59.98 -5.95 88.13
CA LYS A 324 58.88 -6.85 87.72
C LYS A 324 58.48 -6.71 86.25
N CYS A 325 59.16 -5.83 85.51
CA CYS A 325 58.81 -5.47 84.14
C CYS A 325 59.66 -6.24 83.11
N GLN A 326 59.17 -6.34 81.87
CA GLN A 326 60.02 -6.76 80.75
C GLN A 326 61.00 -5.63 80.42
N ILE A 327 62.19 -5.67 81.02
CA ILE A 327 63.23 -4.64 80.89
C ILE A 327 63.67 -4.46 79.44
N ASP A 328 63.68 -5.54 78.65
CA ASP A 328 63.96 -5.48 77.21
C ASP A 328 62.97 -4.54 76.48
N ALA A 329 61.68 -4.62 76.80
CA ALA A 329 60.66 -3.76 76.19
C ALA A 329 60.84 -2.29 76.59
N VAL A 330 61.18 -2.03 77.86
CA VAL A 330 61.43 -0.68 78.38
C VAL A 330 62.69 -0.07 77.78
N LEU A 331 63.80 -0.83 77.73
CA LEU A 331 65.04 -0.39 77.10
C LEU A 331 64.87 -0.16 75.60
N ASN A 332 64.10 -1.01 74.92
CA ASN A 332 63.80 -0.81 73.50
C ASN A 332 62.98 0.48 73.28
N ARG A 333 61.96 0.76 74.10
CA ARG A 333 61.17 2.01 74.01
C ARG A 333 61.98 3.26 74.33
N LEU A 334 62.85 3.20 75.35
CA LEU A 334 63.77 4.30 75.64
C LEU A 334 64.82 4.49 74.52
N ALA A 335 65.30 3.40 73.93
CA ALA A 335 66.21 3.46 72.80
C ALA A 335 65.53 4.05 71.56
N GLU A 336 64.30 3.63 71.25
CA GLU A 336 63.45 4.23 70.20
C GLU A 336 63.30 5.74 70.42
N TYR A 337 62.95 6.19 71.63
CA TYR A 337 62.91 7.61 71.97
C TYR A 337 64.23 8.32 71.67
N THR A 338 65.37 7.79 72.13
CA THR A 338 66.68 8.41 71.87
C THR A 338 67.05 8.44 70.38
N GLN A 339 66.67 7.42 69.60
CA GLN A 339 66.89 7.38 68.15
C GLN A 339 66.01 8.39 67.42
N HIS A 340 64.74 8.50 67.79
CA HIS A 340 63.82 9.50 67.24
C HIS A 340 64.28 10.93 67.57
N LEU A 341 64.78 11.18 68.79
CA LEU A 341 65.32 12.48 69.19
C LEU A 341 66.63 12.82 68.47
N GLN A 342 67.53 11.84 68.26
CA GLN A 342 68.73 12.04 67.45
C GLN A 342 68.39 12.44 66.01
N ARG A 343 67.45 11.73 65.37
CA ARG A 343 66.97 12.05 64.02
C ARG A 343 66.27 13.39 63.95
N ALA A 344 65.48 13.73 64.96
CA ALA A 344 64.83 15.04 65.07
C ALA A 344 65.87 16.18 65.12
N ASN A 345 66.96 16.00 65.87
CA ASN A 345 67.99 17.02 66.00
C ASN A 345 68.90 17.17 64.76
N GLU A 346 68.84 16.27 63.78
CA GLU A 346 69.60 16.37 62.53
C GLU A 346 69.25 17.64 61.74
N SER A 347 67.99 18.09 61.80
CA SER A 347 67.51 19.28 61.09
C SER A 347 67.36 20.52 61.97
N PHE A 348 67.67 20.43 63.27
CA PHE A 348 67.53 21.54 64.22
C PHE A 348 68.39 22.77 63.88
N PRO A 349 69.66 22.65 63.41
CA PRO A 349 70.47 23.83 63.04
C PRO A 349 69.82 24.69 61.96
N LEU A 350 69.05 24.08 61.06
CA LEU A 350 68.30 24.80 60.05
C LEU A 350 67.10 25.53 60.65
N LEU A 351 66.33 24.87 61.51
CA LEU A 351 65.19 25.47 62.21
C LEU A 351 65.64 26.63 63.11
N MET A 352 66.76 26.47 63.80
CA MET A 352 67.39 27.52 64.60
C MET A 352 67.75 28.75 63.76
N ASN A 353 68.31 28.55 62.56
CA ASN A 353 68.64 29.65 61.64
C ASN A 353 67.40 30.35 61.07
N LEU A 354 66.32 29.61 60.77
CA LEU A 354 65.10 30.16 60.18
C LEU A 354 64.21 30.91 61.18
N PHE A 355 64.12 30.41 62.42
CA PHE A 355 63.21 30.94 63.45
C PHE A 355 63.91 31.61 64.62
N HIS A 356 65.25 31.66 64.63
CA HIS A 356 66.07 32.24 65.69
C HIS A 356 65.81 31.66 67.09
N PHE A 357 65.61 30.33 67.18
CA PHE A 357 65.50 29.63 68.45
C PHE A 357 66.80 29.77 69.27
N THR A 358 66.68 29.99 70.58
CA THR A 358 67.83 30.17 71.49
C THR A 358 68.27 28.90 72.22
N GLU A 359 67.57 27.79 71.97
CA GLU A 359 67.71 26.48 72.63
C GLU A 359 68.72 25.58 71.93
N ALA A 360 69.20 24.54 72.62
CA ALA A 360 70.27 23.65 72.14
C ALA A 360 69.78 22.45 71.31
N GLY A 361 68.49 22.12 71.40
CA GLY A 361 67.87 21.00 70.67
C GLY A 361 66.34 21.11 70.62
N LEU A 362 65.70 20.31 69.75
CA LEU A 362 64.23 20.27 69.63
C LEU A 362 63.53 19.80 70.91
N ASP A 363 64.22 19.09 71.79
CA ASP A 363 63.70 18.54 73.04
C ASP A 363 63.48 19.57 74.16
N GLU A 364 64.08 20.75 74.01
CA GLU A 364 63.90 21.91 74.90
C GLU A 364 62.71 22.79 74.49
N LEU A 365 62.23 22.66 73.24
CA LEU A 365 61.13 23.47 72.72
C LEU A 365 59.79 23.05 73.36
N PRO A 366 58.85 23.99 73.54
CA PRO A 366 57.49 23.65 73.91
C PRO A 366 56.87 22.67 72.91
N SER A 367 56.18 21.65 73.40
CA SER A 367 55.52 20.63 72.57
C SER A 367 54.54 21.23 71.56
N ASP A 368 53.88 22.34 71.92
CA ASP A 368 53.01 23.11 71.02
C ASP A 368 53.78 23.74 69.85
N THR A 369 55.01 24.18 70.06
CA THR A 369 55.86 24.77 69.01
C THR A 369 56.32 23.70 68.02
N ILE A 370 56.67 22.50 68.49
CA ILE A 370 57.03 21.36 67.64
C ILE A 370 55.83 20.91 66.80
N LYS A 371 54.64 20.81 67.42
CA LYS A 371 53.38 20.52 66.72
C LYS A 371 53.06 21.57 65.65
N GLN A 372 53.29 22.86 65.95
CA GLN A 372 53.10 23.96 65.00
C GLN A 372 54.10 23.91 63.83
N LEU A 373 55.38 23.62 64.09
CA LEU A 373 56.40 23.48 63.05
C LEU A 373 56.11 22.29 62.13
N TYR A 374 55.75 21.14 62.71
CA TYR A 374 55.36 19.95 61.95
C TYR A 374 54.13 20.22 61.07
N ALA A 375 53.09 20.86 61.62
CA ALA A 375 51.90 21.24 60.87
C ALA A 375 52.22 22.25 59.74
N ALA A 376 53.07 23.25 60.00
CA ALA A 376 53.48 24.23 59.01
C ALA A 376 54.28 23.60 57.85
N VAL A 377 55.22 22.69 58.15
CA VAL A 377 55.99 21.95 57.14
C VAL A 377 55.08 21.11 56.26
N ASN A 378 54.15 20.35 56.84
CA ASN A 378 53.21 19.54 56.06
C ASN A 378 52.29 20.38 55.17
N VAL A 379 51.87 21.57 55.61
CA VAL A 379 51.13 22.52 54.77
C VAL A 379 52.00 23.02 53.61
N CYS A 380 53.28 23.32 53.84
CA CYS A 380 54.21 23.72 52.76
C CYS A 380 54.42 22.61 51.72
N ILE A 381 54.46 21.34 52.17
CA ILE A 381 54.56 20.15 51.31
C ILE A 381 53.30 20.01 50.43
N ASP A 382 52.11 20.03 51.04
CA ASP A 382 50.84 19.97 50.29
C ASP A 382 50.70 21.16 49.34
N TYR A 383 51.12 22.36 49.76
CA TYR A 383 51.12 23.55 48.90
C TYR A 383 52.01 23.40 47.67
N ARG A 384 53.25 22.90 47.83
CA ARG A 384 54.16 22.64 46.71
C ARG A 384 53.57 21.65 45.72
N SER A 385 52.82 20.66 46.19
CA SER A 385 52.17 19.68 45.31
C SER A 385 51.10 20.29 44.38
N ARG A 386 50.58 21.48 44.72
CA ARG A 386 49.48 22.17 44.03
C ARG A 386 49.91 23.37 43.19
N VAL A 387 51.18 23.78 43.28
CA VAL A 387 51.78 24.90 42.54
C VAL A 387 52.78 24.37 41.50
N SER A 388 52.88 25.02 40.34
CA SER A 388 53.77 24.56 39.27
C SER A 388 55.24 24.52 39.69
N ALA A 389 55.96 23.49 39.21
CA ALA A 389 57.37 23.27 39.52
C ALA A 389 58.31 24.41 39.05
N ASN A 390 57.81 25.35 38.24
CA ASN A 390 58.56 26.44 37.61
C ASN A 390 58.39 27.81 38.31
N ARG A 391 57.55 27.93 39.34
CA ARG A 391 57.39 29.18 40.10
C ARG A 391 58.38 29.25 41.27
N GLU A 392 58.97 30.42 41.47
CA GLU A 392 59.79 30.70 42.66
C GLU A 392 58.88 30.80 43.90
N LEU A 393 58.96 29.79 44.78
CA LEU A 393 58.16 29.71 46.01
C LEU A 393 58.35 30.94 46.93
N ALA A 394 59.52 31.60 46.85
CA ALA A 394 59.80 32.82 47.60
C ALA A 394 58.96 34.03 47.13
N ALA A 395 58.68 34.15 45.83
CA ALA A 395 57.80 35.20 45.32
C ALA A 395 56.35 34.97 45.75
N VAL A 396 55.94 33.70 45.81
CA VAL A 396 54.62 33.26 46.25
C VAL A 396 54.43 33.48 47.77
N ALA A 397 55.46 33.20 48.58
CA ALA A 397 55.46 33.45 50.03
C ALA A 397 55.22 34.93 50.38
N ASN A 398 55.79 35.84 49.58
CA ASN A 398 55.63 37.29 49.73
C ASN A 398 54.25 37.79 49.29
N ALA A 399 53.56 37.06 48.40
CA ALA A 399 52.23 37.42 47.91
C ALA A 399 51.10 36.93 48.84
N LEU A 400 51.36 35.95 49.71
CA LEU A 400 50.39 35.48 50.70
C LEU A 400 50.02 36.60 51.70
N PRO A 401 48.75 36.72 52.13
CA PRO A 401 48.34 37.73 53.10
C PRO A 401 48.97 37.50 54.48
N ASP A 402 49.24 38.58 55.21
CA ASP A 402 49.81 38.52 56.58
C ASP A 402 48.79 38.05 57.64
N SER A 403 47.49 38.19 57.36
CA SER A 403 46.41 37.75 58.23
C SER A 403 45.55 36.69 57.55
N PRO A 404 45.19 35.59 58.26
CA PRO A 404 44.33 34.55 57.70
C PRO A 404 42.85 34.97 57.58
N SER A 405 42.42 36.09 58.18
CA SER A 405 41.00 36.50 58.26
C SER A 405 40.27 36.50 56.91
N HIS A 406 40.85 37.13 55.88
CA HIS A 406 40.26 37.16 54.54
C HIS A 406 40.13 35.77 53.89
N LEU A 407 41.14 34.90 54.09
CA LEU A 407 41.12 33.54 53.56
C LEU A 407 40.08 32.67 54.27
N VAL A 408 39.88 32.87 55.57
CA VAL A 408 38.85 32.18 56.36
C VAL A 408 37.45 32.62 55.93
N ASP A 409 37.25 33.93 55.72
CA ASP A 409 35.97 34.47 55.27
C ASP A 409 35.63 33.98 53.85
N GLU A 410 36.57 34.05 52.90
CA GLU A 410 36.38 33.51 51.54
C GLU A 410 36.15 31.99 51.53
N LEU A 411 36.89 31.24 52.36
CA LEU A 411 36.70 29.80 52.52
C LEU A 411 35.29 29.48 53.04
N SER A 412 34.83 30.21 54.05
CA SER A 412 33.48 29.99 54.62
C SER A 412 32.39 30.24 53.58
N GLN A 413 32.52 31.31 52.79
CA GLN A 413 31.58 31.63 51.71
C GLN A 413 31.62 30.59 50.58
N ALA A 414 32.81 30.10 50.20
CA ALA A 414 32.96 29.04 49.22
C ALA A 414 32.37 27.70 49.70
N GLU A 415 32.58 27.34 50.96
CA GLU A 415 32.03 26.13 51.57
C GLU A 415 30.51 26.17 51.66
N ASP A 416 29.95 27.30 52.07
CA ASP A 416 28.49 27.46 52.18
C ASP A 416 27.85 27.43 50.79
N ALA A 417 28.41 28.15 49.80
CA ALA A 417 27.94 28.09 48.42
C ALA A 417 28.04 26.69 47.81
N TYR A 418 29.11 25.93 48.12
CA TYR A 418 29.28 24.56 47.66
C TYR A 418 28.27 23.60 48.30
N LYS A 419 28.05 23.69 49.62
CA LYS A 419 27.07 22.84 50.34
C LYS A 419 25.66 23.11 49.83
N THR A 420 25.25 24.37 49.73
CA THR A 420 23.92 24.73 49.23
C THR A 420 23.72 24.29 47.79
N TRP A 421 24.72 24.49 46.93
CA TRP A 421 24.69 23.97 45.56
C TRP A 421 24.51 22.45 45.53
N LEU A 422 25.31 21.71 46.30
CA LEU A 422 25.28 20.25 46.32
C LEU A 422 23.93 19.71 46.84
N ASP A 423 23.35 20.35 47.86
CA ASP A 423 22.02 20.00 48.37
C ASP A 423 20.92 20.28 47.36
N LEU A 424 20.97 21.42 46.67
CA LEU A 424 20.02 21.75 45.60
C LEU A 424 20.12 20.76 44.43
N VAL A 425 21.34 20.44 43.99
CA VAL A 425 21.58 19.47 42.91
C VAL A 425 21.11 18.07 43.31
N ASN A 426 21.39 17.61 44.52
CA ASN A 426 20.92 16.31 44.99
C ASN A 426 19.39 16.26 45.08
N THR A 427 18.76 17.34 45.53
CA THR A 427 17.31 17.44 45.57
C THR A 427 16.72 17.44 44.15
N LEU A 428 17.29 18.22 43.22
CA LEU A 428 16.90 18.21 41.80
C LEU A 428 17.09 16.83 41.15
N ALA A 429 18.21 16.16 41.44
CA ALA A 429 18.50 14.81 40.96
C ALA A 429 17.42 13.82 41.42
N SER A 430 16.99 13.93 42.68
CA SER A 430 15.94 13.08 43.24
C SER A 430 14.56 13.35 42.64
N LEU A 431 14.19 14.62 42.43
CA LEU A 431 12.89 15.02 41.88
C LEU A 431 12.76 14.69 40.39
N LEU A 432 13.82 14.94 39.62
CA LEU A 432 13.85 14.72 38.17
C LEU A 432 14.36 13.33 37.78
N HIS A 433 14.78 12.53 38.76
CA HIS A 433 15.41 11.22 38.58
C HIS A 433 16.61 11.25 37.62
N ILE A 434 17.46 12.28 37.74
CA ILE A 434 18.68 12.42 36.93
C ILE A 434 19.80 11.57 37.56
N ASP A 435 20.38 10.69 36.75
CA ASP A 435 21.57 9.92 37.14
C ASP A 435 22.81 10.55 36.50
N PHE A 436 23.62 11.25 37.31
CA PHE A 436 24.83 11.92 36.86
C PHE A 436 26.05 10.98 36.74
N ALA A 437 26.04 9.85 37.44
CA ALA A 437 27.18 8.93 37.53
C ALA A 437 27.73 8.42 36.17
N PRO A 438 26.90 8.03 35.18
CA PRO A 438 27.42 7.56 33.89
C PRO A 438 28.11 8.66 33.08
N TYR A 439 27.68 9.92 33.22
CA TYR A 439 28.22 11.06 32.48
C TYR A 439 29.51 11.61 33.10
N GLU A 440 29.67 11.45 34.41
CA GLU A 440 30.87 11.86 35.14
C GLU A 440 32.07 10.95 34.85
N LYS A 441 31.85 9.62 34.73
CA LYS A 441 32.92 8.66 34.46
C LYS A 441 33.63 8.88 33.13
N THR A 442 32.94 9.50 32.18
CA THR A 442 33.43 9.73 30.82
C THR A 442 33.97 11.15 30.60
N ALA A 443 33.85 12.04 31.59
CA ALA A 443 34.18 13.45 31.45
C ALA A 443 35.50 13.80 32.14
N ASP A 444 36.35 14.58 31.46
CA ASP A 444 37.62 15.10 32.02
C ASP A 444 37.39 16.00 33.25
N LYS A 445 36.23 16.67 33.32
CA LYS A 445 35.82 17.57 34.40
C LYS A 445 34.37 17.27 34.85
N PRO A 446 34.17 16.38 35.83
CA PRO A 446 32.85 15.93 36.28
C PRO A 446 31.89 17.06 36.71
N PHE A 447 32.37 18.10 37.40
CA PHE A 447 31.54 19.23 37.81
C PHE A 447 31.03 20.08 36.66
N LEU A 448 31.89 20.36 35.67
CA LEU A 448 31.45 21.06 34.46
C LEU A 448 30.39 20.23 33.73
N ARG A 449 30.53 18.90 33.72
CA ARG A 449 29.53 18.05 33.08
C ARG A 449 28.18 18.07 33.80
N ARG A 450 28.15 18.07 35.14
CA ARG A 450 26.91 18.28 35.91
C ARG A 450 26.29 19.63 35.58
N MET A 451 27.12 20.67 35.50
CA MET A 451 26.69 22.02 35.17
C MET A 451 26.06 22.10 33.77
N ASP A 452 26.71 21.55 32.76
CA ASP A 452 26.19 21.48 31.39
C ASP A 452 24.82 20.80 31.34
N ILE A 453 24.64 19.70 32.09
CA ILE A 453 23.36 18.99 32.19
C ILE A 453 22.28 19.87 32.82
N LEU A 454 22.60 20.61 33.89
CA LEU A 454 21.64 21.52 34.55
C LEU A 454 21.28 22.71 33.66
N LEU A 455 22.24 23.26 32.91
CA LEU A 455 22.03 24.32 31.93
C LEU A 455 21.18 23.85 30.74
N GLU A 456 21.47 22.65 30.20
CA GLU A 456 20.61 22.01 29.19
C GLU A 456 19.19 21.83 29.75
N THR A 457 19.06 21.31 30.97
CA THR A 457 17.75 21.11 31.63
C THR A 457 17.00 22.44 31.83
N GLN A 458 17.69 23.50 32.24
CA GLN A 458 17.08 24.83 32.44
C GLN A 458 16.52 25.39 31.14
N ARG A 459 17.24 25.23 30.01
CA ARG A 459 16.76 25.68 28.69
C ARG A 459 15.47 24.99 28.26
N GLY A 460 15.25 23.75 28.70
CA GLY A 460 14.05 22.96 28.40
C GLY A 460 12.98 22.98 29.49
N VAL A 461 13.16 23.69 30.60
CA VAL A 461 12.30 23.50 31.79
C VAL A 461 10.82 23.82 31.55
N GLU A 462 10.53 24.73 30.62
CA GLU A 462 9.15 25.09 30.25
C GLU A 462 8.39 23.92 29.59
N SER A 463 9.10 23.01 28.90
CA SER A 463 8.52 21.83 28.26
C SER A 463 8.55 20.58 29.15
N LEU A 464 8.92 20.71 30.43
CA LEU A 464 8.99 19.61 31.39
C LEU A 464 7.68 18.81 31.53
N PRO A 465 6.48 19.43 31.59
CA PRO A 465 5.23 18.67 31.61
C PRO A 465 5.05 17.78 30.37
N GLN A 466 5.36 18.31 29.19
CA GLN A 466 5.26 17.60 27.92
C GLN A 466 6.30 16.48 27.83
N TRP A 467 7.50 16.69 28.38
CA TRP A 467 8.53 15.67 28.49
C TRP A 467 8.13 14.50 29.38
N CYS A 468 7.48 14.74 30.53
CA CYS A 468 6.95 13.68 31.37
C CYS A 468 5.86 12.84 30.65
N LEU A 469 5.00 13.49 29.86
CA LEU A 469 4.03 12.80 29.01
C LEU A 469 4.72 11.94 27.95
N TRP A 470 5.78 12.46 27.31
CA TRP A 470 6.63 11.69 26.40
C TRP A 470 7.22 10.45 27.08
N LEU A 471 7.84 10.58 28.25
CA LEU A 471 8.43 9.44 28.97
C LEU A 471 7.38 8.38 29.35
N THR A 472 6.19 8.82 29.75
CA THR A 472 5.07 7.91 30.06
C THR A 472 4.60 7.17 28.80
N ALA A 473 4.40 7.88 27.70
CA ALA A 473 4.02 7.29 26.42
C ALA A 473 5.11 6.35 25.88
N ARG A 474 6.38 6.72 26.03
CA ARG A 474 7.56 5.93 25.67
C ARG A 474 7.56 4.58 26.37
N ASP A 475 7.41 4.57 27.69
CA ASP A 475 7.44 3.34 28.49
C ASP A 475 6.25 2.43 28.18
N GLN A 476 5.07 3.01 27.91
CA GLN A 476 3.90 2.26 27.44
C GLN A 476 4.12 1.69 26.03
N ALA A 477 4.67 2.47 25.10
CA ALA A 477 4.98 2.04 23.75
C ALA A 477 6.00 0.88 23.74
N ILE A 478 7.04 0.95 24.57
CA ILE A 478 8.02 -0.15 24.73
C ILE A 478 7.32 -1.43 25.19
N LYS A 479 6.44 -1.35 26.20
CA LYS A 479 5.66 -2.51 26.69
C LYS A 479 4.75 -3.11 25.62
N MET A 480 4.24 -2.30 24.69
CA MET A 480 3.39 -2.74 23.58
C MET A 480 4.17 -3.26 22.36
N GLY A 481 5.51 -3.31 22.44
CA GLY A 481 6.38 -3.82 21.37
C GLY A 481 6.84 -2.76 20.35
N LEU A 482 6.63 -1.46 20.64
CA LEU A 482 7.06 -0.35 19.79
C LEU A 482 8.45 0.21 20.16
N GLY A 483 9.26 -0.56 20.89
CA GLY A 483 10.59 -0.11 21.34
C GLY A 483 11.52 0.31 20.19
N LYS A 484 11.41 -0.33 19.02
CA LYS A 484 12.17 0.07 17.82
C LYS A 484 11.79 1.48 17.33
N VAL A 485 10.50 1.82 17.36
CA VAL A 485 9.99 3.16 16.99
C VAL A 485 10.56 4.20 17.95
N VAL A 486 10.47 3.94 19.25
CA VAL A 486 11.05 4.81 20.30
C VAL A 486 12.54 5.02 20.07
N SER A 487 13.31 3.95 19.88
CA SER A 487 14.76 4.04 19.71
C SER A 487 15.16 4.84 18.47
N LEU A 488 14.39 4.75 17.37
CA LEU A 488 14.67 5.52 16.17
C LEU A 488 14.33 7.00 16.37
N TYR A 489 13.25 7.29 17.09
CA TYR A 489 12.81 8.66 17.34
C TYR A 489 13.74 9.40 18.30
N GLU A 490 14.29 8.73 19.34
CA GLU A 490 15.22 9.33 20.29
C GLU A 490 16.64 9.54 19.71
N ASN A 491 17.07 8.69 18.76
CA ASN A 491 18.45 8.68 18.27
C ASN A 491 18.66 9.32 16.90
N ASN A 492 17.61 9.76 16.20
CA ASN A 492 17.72 10.38 14.88
C ASN A 492 16.96 11.70 14.80
N PRO A 493 17.44 12.69 14.03
CA PRO A 493 16.72 13.94 13.78
C PRO A 493 15.54 13.69 12.82
N VAL A 494 14.39 13.27 13.37
CA VAL A 494 13.17 12.94 12.62
C VAL A 494 12.00 13.68 13.25
N THR A 495 11.14 14.27 12.42
CA THR A 495 9.92 14.93 12.88
C THR A 495 8.81 13.92 13.21
N ALA A 496 7.82 14.30 14.02
CA ALA A 496 6.67 13.44 14.32
C ALA A 496 5.97 12.90 13.05
N GLU A 497 5.82 13.73 12.02
CA GLU A 497 5.15 13.38 10.76
C GLU A 497 5.97 12.40 9.92
N GLU A 498 7.30 12.60 9.84
CA GLU A 498 8.20 11.64 9.20
C GLU A 498 8.28 10.31 9.95
N MET A 499 8.22 10.34 11.28
CA MET A 499 8.23 9.15 12.12
C MET A 499 6.93 8.35 11.98
N GLU A 500 5.79 9.02 11.89
CA GLU A 500 4.50 8.41 11.59
C GLU A 500 4.52 7.69 10.24
N ALA A 501 4.97 8.38 9.18
CA ALA A 501 5.11 7.77 7.86
C ALA A 501 6.10 6.58 7.87
N SER A 502 7.21 6.70 8.62
CA SER A 502 8.22 5.66 8.78
C SER A 502 7.67 4.41 9.49
N PHE A 503 6.84 4.62 10.52
CA PHE A 503 6.13 3.57 11.24
C PHE A 503 5.11 2.87 10.34
N ILE A 504 4.23 3.62 9.67
CA ILE A 504 3.21 3.09 8.75
C ILE A 504 3.88 2.24 7.68
N LYS A 505 4.93 2.77 7.01
CA LYS A 505 5.69 2.03 6.00
C LYS A 505 6.25 0.73 6.56
N GLY A 506 7.04 0.78 7.63
CA GLY A 506 7.70 -0.40 8.18
C GLY A 506 6.71 -1.46 8.65
N PHE A 507 5.59 -1.02 9.24
CA PHE A 507 4.57 -1.92 9.75
C PHE A 507 3.83 -2.63 8.61
N PHE A 508 3.34 -1.90 7.60
CA PHE A 508 2.63 -2.50 6.48
C PHE A 508 3.55 -3.27 5.52
N GLU A 509 4.83 -2.90 5.42
CA GLU A 509 5.85 -3.71 4.74
C GLU A 509 5.99 -5.09 5.40
N ALA A 510 6.11 -5.12 6.72
CA ALA A 510 6.14 -6.38 7.48
C ALA A 510 4.81 -7.15 7.37
N ALA A 511 3.67 -6.46 7.32
CA ALA A 511 2.36 -7.08 7.15
C ALA A 511 2.23 -7.77 5.79
N CYS A 512 2.57 -7.09 4.69
CA CYS A 512 2.61 -7.67 3.35
C CYS A 512 3.55 -8.89 3.30
N ARG A 513 4.76 -8.79 3.87
CA ARG A 513 5.70 -9.93 3.96
C ARG A 513 5.13 -11.10 4.77
N SER A 514 4.45 -10.83 5.88
CA SER A 514 3.83 -11.88 6.70
C SER A 514 2.73 -12.62 5.95
N ILE A 515 1.92 -11.91 5.16
CA ILE A 515 0.89 -12.49 4.31
C ILE A 515 1.53 -13.34 3.21
N SER A 516 2.57 -12.83 2.54
CA SER A 516 3.31 -13.58 1.52
C SER A 516 3.93 -14.86 2.07
N ILE A 517 4.40 -14.88 3.33
CA ILE A 517 4.97 -16.09 3.95
C ILE A 517 3.89 -17.10 4.35
N THR A 518 2.72 -16.64 4.77
CA THR A 518 1.64 -17.49 5.29
C THR A 518 0.75 -18.08 4.20
N GLU A 519 0.55 -17.37 3.09
CA GLU A 519 -0.25 -17.85 1.96
C GLU A 519 0.67 -18.42 0.86
N ASP A 520 0.63 -19.74 0.67
CA ASP A 520 1.48 -20.44 -0.32
C ASP A 520 1.35 -19.87 -1.74
N ALA A 521 0.17 -19.38 -2.11
CA ALA A 521 -0.09 -18.81 -3.43
C ALA A 521 0.64 -17.48 -3.69
N LEU A 522 1.09 -16.78 -2.64
CA LEU A 522 1.77 -15.48 -2.73
C LEU A 522 3.28 -15.58 -2.46
N LYS A 523 3.73 -16.64 -1.78
CA LYS A 523 5.11 -16.81 -1.29
C LYS A 523 6.16 -16.77 -2.40
N ASP A 524 5.96 -17.57 -3.43
CA ASP A 524 6.87 -17.72 -4.57
C ASP A 524 6.18 -17.23 -5.86
N PHE A 525 5.35 -16.20 -5.75
CA PHE A 525 4.62 -15.67 -6.89
C PHE A 525 5.59 -15.06 -7.91
N ASP A 526 5.55 -15.58 -9.13
CA ASP A 526 6.27 -15.07 -10.29
C ASP A 526 5.25 -14.82 -11.43
N PRO A 527 5.17 -13.58 -11.95
CA PRO A 527 4.27 -13.23 -13.04
C PRO A 527 4.43 -14.12 -14.28
N ALA A 528 5.66 -14.51 -14.65
CA ALA A 528 5.91 -15.31 -15.83
C ALA A 528 5.38 -16.74 -15.66
N VAL A 529 5.58 -17.34 -14.48
CA VAL A 529 5.03 -18.66 -14.15
C VAL A 529 3.50 -18.62 -14.10
N TYR A 530 2.93 -17.56 -13.52
CA TYR A 530 1.49 -17.37 -13.47
C TYR A 530 0.89 -17.26 -14.89
N LEU A 531 1.49 -16.44 -15.76
CA LEU A 531 1.07 -16.29 -17.15
C LEU A 531 1.17 -17.60 -17.95
N GLN A 532 2.18 -18.43 -17.69
CA GLN A 532 2.26 -19.77 -18.30
C GLN A 532 1.08 -20.65 -17.91
N LYS A 533 0.64 -20.61 -16.64
CA LYS A 533 -0.57 -21.33 -16.19
C LYS A 533 -1.83 -20.81 -16.91
N VAL A 534 -1.96 -19.50 -17.08
CA VAL A 534 -3.07 -18.88 -17.83
C VAL A 534 -3.06 -19.33 -19.30
N GLN A 535 -1.90 -19.32 -19.96
CA GLN A 535 -1.77 -19.82 -21.33
C GLN A 535 -2.07 -21.32 -21.44
N HIS A 536 -1.66 -22.11 -20.44
CA HIS A 536 -1.96 -23.53 -20.39
C HIS A 536 -3.46 -23.79 -20.23
N LEU A 537 -4.14 -23.05 -19.36
CA LEU A 537 -5.59 -23.10 -19.21
C LEU A 537 -6.30 -22.75 -20.53
N LYS A 538 -5.87 -21.69 -21.22
CA LYS A 538 -6.42 -21.29 -22.53
C LYS A 538 -6.27 -22.41 -23.56
N LYS A 539 -5.11 -23.06 -23.60
CA LYS A 539 -4.85 -24.20 -24.50
C LYS A 539 -5.74 -25.39 -24.16
N LEU A 540 -5.86 -25.77 -22.89
CA LEU A 540 -6.68 -26.89 -22.45
C LEU A 540 -8.17 -26.67 -22.74
N GLU A 541 -8.72 -25.48 -22.46
CA GLU A 541 -10.11 -25.14 -22.77
C GLU A 541 -10.39 -25.20 -24.28
N LYS A 542 -9.44 -24.72 -25.10
CA LYS A 542 -9.53 -24.86 -26.56
C LYS A 542 -9.55 -26.34 -26.99
N THR A 543 -8.60 -27.14 -26.50
CA THR A 543 -8.52 -28.58 -26.80
C THR A 543 -9.74 -29.34 -26.31
N TYR A 544 -10.24 -29.03 -25.12
CA TYR A 544 -11.46 -29.62 -24.57
C TYR A 544 -12.67 -29.32 -25.47
N ARG A 545 -12.81 -28.07 -25.94
CA ARG A 545 -13.88 -27.69 -26.87
C ARG A 545 -13.80 -28.47 -28.19
N GLU A 546 -12.61 -28.52 -28.81
CA GLU A 546 -12.39 -29.25 -30.07
C GLU A 546 -12.65 -30.76 -29.92
N GLN A 547 -12.16 -31.39 -28.86
CA GLN A 547 -12.38 -32.81 -28.59
C GLN A 547 -13.83 -33.13 -28.22
N SER A 548 -14.51 -32.23 -27.51
CA SER A 548 -15.93 -32.40 -27.17
C SER A 548 -16.81 -32.39 -28.42
N VAL A 549 -16.49 -31.52 -29.40
CA VAL A 549 -17.15 -31.53 -30.73
C VAL A 549 -16.93 -32.87 -31.42
N LEU A 550 -15.68 -33.35 -31.48
CA LEU A 550 -15.36 -34.62 -32.14
C LEU A 550 -16.06 -35.81 -31.47
N ALA A 551 -16.10 -35.85 -30.14
CA ALA A 551 -16.80 -36.87 -29.36
C ALA A 551 -18.32 -36.85 -29.62
N PHE A 552 -18.92 -35.66 -29.71
CA PHE A 552 -20.32 -35.55 -30.08
C PHE A 552 -20.57 -36.05 -31.50
N CYS A 553 -19.77 -35.60 -32.48
CA CYS A 553 -19.96 -36.01 -33.88
C CYS A 553 -19.82 -37.53 -34.06
N SER A 554 -18.89 -38.19 -33.34
CA SER A 554 -18.77 -39.64 -33.38
C SER A 554 -19.96 -40.36 -32.71
N ALA A 555 -20.39 -39.91 -31.53
CA ALA A 555 -21.56 -40.46 -30.85
C ALA A 555 -22.84 -40.31 -31.69
N HIS A 556 -23.03 -39.13 -32.30
CA HIS A 556 -24.17 -38.85 -33.16
C HIS A 556 -24.14 -39.69 -34.45
N ALA A 557 -22.97 -39.87 -35.07
CA ALA A 557 -22.81 -40.77 -36.21
C ALA A 557 -23.19 -42.22 -35.85
N ASN A 558 -22.82 -42.69 -34.66
CA ASN A 558 -23.20 -44.03 -34.18
C ASN A 558 -24.73 -44.16 -33.97
N ILE A 559 -25.39 -43.12 -33.45
CA ILE A 559 -26.86 -43.07 -33.33
C ILE A 559 -27.51 -43.14 -34.72
N CYS A 560 -27.02 -42.35 -35.68
CA CYS A 560 -27.52 -42.38 -37.06
C CYS A 560 -27.31 -43.76 -37.71
N ALA A 561 -26.13 -44.38 -37.53
CA ALA A 561 -25.79 -45.68 -38.11
C ALA A 561 -26.56 -46.84 -37.47
N SER A 562 -26.82 -46.79 -36.16
CA SER A 562 -27.67 -47.78 -35.47
C SER A 562 -29.13 -47.66 -35.90
N PHE A 563 -29.67 -46.44 -35.95
CA PHE A 563 -31.01 -46.17 -36.47
C PHE A 563 -31.15 -46.67 -37.91
N HIS A 564 -30.15 -46.39 -38.76
CA HIS A 564 -30.11 -46.87 -40.14
C HIS A 564 -30.14 -48.40 -40.22
N ARG A 565 -29.30 -49.11 -39.45
CA ARG A 565 -29.28 -50.59 -39.43
C ARG A 565 -30.61 -51.20 -39.01
N GLU A 566 -31.28 -50.60 -38.03
CA GLU A 566 -32.57 -51.08 -37.53
C GLU A 566 -33.71 -50.84 -38.52
N HIS A 567 -33.71 -49.69 -39.20
CA HIS A 567 -34.82 -49.25 -40.06
C HIS A 567 -34.67 -49.60 -41.54
N LEU A 568 -33.45 -49.90 -42.02
CA LEU A 568 -33.21 -50.36 -43.39
C LEU A 568 -34.01 -51.63 -43.72
N ARG A 569 -34.14 -52.55 -42.74
CA ARG A 569 -34.82 -53.83 -42.93
C ARG A 569 -36.31 -53.80 -42.56
N SER A 570 -36.71 -52.88 -41.69
CA SER A 570 -38.07 -52.85 -41.11
C SER A 570 -39.01 -51.82 -41.76
N SER A 571 -38.49 -50.80 -42.44
CA SER A 571 -39.30 -49.73 -43.06
C SER A 571 -39.05 -49.57 -44.57
N PRO A 572 -40.00 -49.97 -45.44
CA PRO A 572 -39.87 -49.78 -46.89
C PRO A 572 -39.91 -48.31 -47.32
N GLN A 573 -40.48 -47.42 -46.51
CA GLN A 573 -40.46 -45.97 -46.74
C GLN A 573 -39.06 -45.38 -46.52
N TYR A 574 -38.31 -45.92 -45.55
CA TYR A 574 -36.93 -45.55 -45.28
C TYR A 574 -36.01 -45.98 -46.43
N ALA A 575 -36.14 -47.22 -46.92
CA ALA A 575 -35.40 -47.72 -48.07
C ALA A 575 -35.62 -46.88 -49.35
N ARG A 576 -36.86 -46.48 -49.64
CA ARG A 576 -37.17 -45.57 -50.77
C ARG A 576 -36.56 -44.18 -50.64
N CYS A 577 -36.43 -43.67 -49.41
CA CYS A 577 -35.76 -42.38 -49.18
C CYS A 577 -34.26 -42.46 -49.49
N LEU A 578 -33.63 -43.60 -49.20
CA LEU A 578 -32.22 -43.85 -49.50
C LEU A 578 -31.96 -43.98 -51.00
N GLU A 579 -32.84 -44.67 -51.73
CA GLU A 579 -32.78 -44.79 -53.20
C GLU A 579 -32.86 -43.42 -53.92
N SER A 580 -33.42 -42.40 -53.27
CA SER A 580 -33.48 -41.03 -53.80
C SER A 580 -32.18 -40.22 -53.66
N ASN A 581 -31.07 -40.85 -53.25
CA ASN A 581 -29.75 -40.23 -53.05
C ASN A 581 -29.77 -39.00 -52.11
N GLY A 582 -30.66 -38.97 -51.13
CA GLY A 582 -30.72 -37.87 -50.16
C GLY A 582 -31.20 -36.53 -50.73
N LYS A 583 -31.75 -36.47 -51.94
CA LYS A 583 -32.31 -35.23 -52.53
C LYS A 583 -33.69 -34.86 -51.98
N MET A 584 -34.12 -35.47 -50.87
CA MET A 584 -35.41 -35.19 -50.26
C MET A 584 -35.27 -33.98 -49.34
N ASN A 585 -36.03 -32.92 -49.63
CA ASN A 585 -36.12 -31.73 -48.77
C ASN A 585 -36.36 -32.18 -47.30
N GLY A 586 -35.65 -31.61 -46.33
CA GLY A 586 -35.79 -31.98 -44.92
C GLY A 586 -37.23 -31.90 -44.41
N MET A 587 -38.06 -31.03 -44.99
CA MET A 587 -39.50 -31.01 -44.73
C MET A 587 -40.26 -32.24 -45.21
N LYS A 588 -39.89 -32.75 -46.39
CA LYS A 588 -40.43 -34.03 -46.89
C LYS A 588 -39.94 -35.19 -46.03
N LEU A 589 -38.72 -35.11 -45.48
CA LEU A 589 -38.20 -36.10 -44.53
C LEU A 589 -38.99 -36.10 -43.23
N TYR A 590 -39.23 -34.95 -42.60
CA TYR A 590 -40.07 -34.85 -41.41
C TYR A 590 -41.51 -35.33 -41.66
N ALA A 591 -42.06 -35.07 -42.86
CA ALA A 591 -43.40 -35.48 -43.21
C ALA A 591 -43.55 -36.99 -43.50
N SER A 592 -42.49 -37.65 -43.97
CA SER A 592 -42.50 -39.06 -44.37
C SER A 592 -41.91 -40.01 -43.32
N LEU A 593 -40.85 -39.57 -42.62
CA LEU A 593 -40.04 -40.37 -41.70
C LEU A 593 -39.60 -39.51 -40.49
N PRO A 594 -40.53 -39.14 -39.61
CA PRO A 594 -40.26 -38.25 -38.48
C PRO A 594 -39.22 -38.82 -37.51
N HIS A 595 -39.24 -40.13 -37.23
CA HIS A 595 -38.26 -40.77 -36.34
C HIS A 595 -36.83 -40.72 -36.92
N ALA A 596 -36.69 -40.85 -38.24
CA ALA A 596 -35.40 -40.73 -38.92
C ALA A 596 -34.90 -39.28 -38.91
N ALA A 597 -35.78 -38.32 -39.19
CA ALA A 597 -35.47 -36.90 -39.12
C ALA A 597 -35.03 -36.49 -37.70
N ASN A 598 -35.71 -37.02 -36.68
CA ASN A 598 -35.42 -36.78 -35.27
C ASN A 598 -34.06 -37.34 -34.83
N ALA A 599 -33.66 -38.51 -35.36
CA ALA A 599 -32.36 -39.10 -35.09
C ALA A 599 -31.22 -38.37 -35.81
N ARG A 600 -31.47 -37.84 -37.02
CA ARG A 600 -30.47 -37.12 -37.83
C ARG A 600 -30.27 -35.66 -37.40
N PHE A 601 -31.35 -35.01 -36.97
CA PHE A 601 -31.36 -33.59 -36.61
C PHE A 601 -31.77 -33.43 -35.14
N PRO A 602 -30.84 -33.70 -34.19
CA PRO A 602 -31.07 -33.48 -32.77
C PRO A 602 -31.32 -32.00 -32.45
N CYS A 603 -30.85 -31.07 -33.29
CA CYS A 603 -31.10 -29.65 -33.16
C CYS A 603 -31.91 -29.10 -34.35
N VAL A 604 -33.01 -28.40 -34.06
CA VAL A 604 -33.83 -27.71 -35.04
C VAL A 604 -33.79 -26.21 -34.76
N LEU A 605 -33.42 -25.41 -35.76
CA LEU A 605 -33.40 -23.95 -35.70
C LEU A 605 -34.56 -23.40 -36.55
N ALA A 606 -35.33 -22.46 -36.00
CA ALA A 606 -36.39 -21.81 -36.76
C ALA A 606 -36.65 -20.36 -36.34
N CYS A 607 -37.14 -19.56 -37.28
CA CYS A 607 -37.86 -18.33 -36.94
C CYS A 607 -39.27 -18.70 -36.42
N HIS A 608 -39.72 -18.05 -35.34
CA HIS A 608 -40.99 -18.38 -34.69
C HIS A 608 -42.20 -18.35 -35.65
N ALA A 609 -42.22 -17.42 -36.61
CA ALA A 609 -43.31 -17.28 -37.58
C ALA A 609 -43.38 -18.45 -38.58
N SER A 610 -42.23 -18.94 -39.04
CA SER A 610 -42.14 -20.04 -40.02
C SER A 610 -42.54 -21.38 -39.40
N LEU A 611 -42.16 -21.61 -38.14
CA LEU A 611 -42.37 -22.88 -37.44
C LEU A 611 -43.83 -23.08 -37.01
N LEU A 612 -44.49 -22.04 -36.48
CA LEU A 612 -45.84 -22.15 -35.95
C LEU A 612 -46.84 -22.68 -36.99
N ARG A 613 -46.71 -22.21 -38.25
CA ARG A 613 -47.57 -22.64 -39.36
C ARG A 613 -47.52 -24.14 -39.58
N GLN A 614 -46.35 -24.75 -39.40
CA GLN A 614 -46.16 -26.17 -39.67
C GLN A 614 -46.44 -27.07 -38.46
N VAL A 615 -46.17 -26.58 -37.25
CA VAL A 615 -46.46 -27.29 -36.01
C VAL A 615 -47.97 -27.47 -35.83
N CYS A 616 -48.77 -26.44 -36.15
CA CYS A 616 -50.23 -26.49 -36.06
C CYS A 616 -50.86 -27.57 -36.97
N ASP A 617 -50.28 -27.79 -38.15
CA ASP A 617 -50.81 -28.78 -39.10
C ASP A 617 -50.59 -30.22 -38.62
N LYS A 618 -49.53 -30.47 -37.83
CA LYS A 618 -49.14 -31.82 -37.41
C LYS A 618 -48.42 -31.88 -36.04
N PRO A 619 -49.17 -31.86 -34.92
CA PRO A 619 -48.60 -31.72 -33.57
C PRO A 619 -47.79 -32.93 -33.05
N ASN A 620 -48.13 -34.16 -33.47
CA ASN A 620 -47.53 -35.38 -32.90
C ASN A 620 -46.10 -35.69 -33.37
N PHE A 621 -45.52 -34.89 -34.28
CA PHE A 621 -44.19 -35.16 -34.85
C PHE A 621 -43.04 -34.53 -34.06
N TRP A 622 -43.35 -33.51 -33.26
CA TRP A 622 -42.36 -32.66 -32.61
C TRP A 622 -42.23 -33.08 -31.14
N ASN A 623 -41.04 -33.53 -30.74
CA ASN A 623 -40.76 -33.87 -29.35
C ASN A 623 -39.30 -33.52 -29.00
N PHE A 624 -39.11 -32.50 -28.18
CA PHE A 624 -37.80 -31.97 -27.81
C PHE A 624 -37.57 -32.06 -26.30
N ASP A 625 -36.35 -32.36 -25.85
CA ASP A 625 -36.02 -32.27 -24.42
C ASP A 625 -35.98 -30.79 -23.97
N TYR A 626 -35.52 -29.90 -24.86
CA TYR A 626 -35.36 -28.47 -24.58
C TYR A 626 -35.87 -27.60 -25.73
N VAL A 627 -36.57 -26.52 -25.36
CA VAL A 627 -36.96 -25.42 -26.25
C VAL A 627 -36.24 -24.15 -25.81
N ILE A 628 -35.37 -23.62 -26.67
CA ILE A 628 -34.68 -22.36 -26.45
C ILE A 628 -35.40 -21.28 -27.25
N LEU A 629 -35.97 -20.31 -26.57
CA LEU A 629 -36.60 -19.14 -27.17
C LEU A 629 -35.60 -17.98 -27.11
N ASP A 630 -35.04 -17.57 -28.23
CA ASP A 630 -34.18 -16.39 -28.31
C ASP A 630 -34.94 -15.17 -28.86
N ASP A 631 -34.55 -14.00 -28.37
CA ASP A 631 -35.27 -12.75 -28.58
C ASP A 631 -36.77 -12.85 -28.24
N ALA A 632 -37.09 -13.48 -27.10
CA ALA A 632 -38.47 -13.75 -26.69
C ALA A 632 -39.35 -12.51 -26.46
N HIS A 633 -38.78 -11.30 -26.46
CA HIS A 633 -39.52 -10.04 -26.48
C HIS A 633 -40.14 -9.72 -27.85
N LEU A 634 -39.61 -10.31 -28.94
CA LEU A 634 -40.16 -10.25 -30.29
C LEU A 634 -41.20 -11.33 -30.57
N ILE A 635 -41.22 -12.41 -29.76
CA ILE A 635 -42.13 -13.54 -29.95
C ILE A 635 -43.49 -13.23 -29.27
N PRO A 636 -44.61 -13.24 -30.02
CA PRO A 636 -45.93 -13.07 -29.44
C PRO A 636 -46.23 -14.14 -28.39
N SER A 637 -46.90 -13.78 -27.29
CA SER A 637 -47.21 -14.69 -26.18
C SER A 637 -47.89 -15.99 -26.62
N HIS A 638 -48.89 -15.92 -27.50
CA HIS A 638 -49.58 -17.11 -28.03
C HIS A 638 -48.64 -18.05 -28.82
N THR A 639 -47.70 -17.49 -29.59
CA THR A 639 -46.72 -18.25 -30.36
C THR A 639 -45.72 -18.93 -29.43
N ALA A 640 -45.22 -18.20 -28.44
CA ALA A 640 -44.33 -18.75 -27.44
C ALA A 640 -44.95 -19.89 -26.63
N CYS A 641 -46.22 -19.77 -26.23
CA CYS A 641 -46.95 -20.86 -25.57
C CYS A 641 -46.97 -22.12 -26.44
N ALA A 642 -47.32 -22.00 -27.72
CA ALA A 642 -47.33 -23.15 -28.63
C ALA A 642 -45.94 -23.79 -28.80
N LEU A 643 -44.89 -22.98 -28.90
CA LEU A 643 -43.51 -23.47 -29.05
C LEU A 643 -42.98 -24.15 -27.80
N THR A 644 -43.27 -23.62 -26.61
CA THR A 644 -42.85 -24.24 -25.34
C THR A 644 -43.50 -25.58 -25.09
N MET A 645 -44.71 -25.82 -25.61
CA MET A 645 -45.38 -27.13 -25.53
C MET A 645 -44.69 -28.24 -26.33
N LEU A 646 -43.76 -27.90 -27.24
CA LEU A 646 -43.05 -28.88 -28.06
C LEU A 646 -41.90 -29.59 -27.32
N GLY A 647 -41.58 -29.17 -26.09
CA GLY A 647 -40.58 -29.87 -25.31
C GLY A 647 -40.76 -29.81 -23.80
N ASP A 648 -39.99 -30.65 -23.11
CA ASP A 648 -40.13 -30.87 -21.66
C ASP A 648 -39.68 -29.67 -20.83
N ARG A 649 -38.72 -28.90 -21.34
CA ARG A 649 -38.12 -27.75 -20.64
C ARG A 649 -37.94 -26.59 -21.60
N ALA A 650 -38.17 -25.37 -21.12
CA ALA A 650 -37.96 -24.15 -21.89
C ALA A 650 -36.86 -23.28 -21.27
N VAL A 651 -35.99 -22.72 -22.12
CA VAL A 651 -35.00 -21.70 -21.76
C VAL A 651 -35.33 -20.44 -22.55
N VAL A 652 -35.56 -19.34 -21.84
CA VAL A 652 -35.97 -18.07 -22.45
C VAL A 652 -34.81 -17.08 -22.38
N LEU A 653 -34.32 -16.69 -23.54
CA LEU A 653 -33.32 -15.64 -23.73
C LEU A 653 -34.04 -14.38 -24.23
N SER A 654 -33.87 -13.27 -23.52
CA SER A 654 -34.51 -12.01 -23.89
C SER A 654 -33.68 -10.79 -23.49
N SER A 655 -34.05 -9.66 -24.08
CA SER A 655 -33.50 -8.34 -23.76
C SER A 655 -34.41 -7.60 -22.77
N ARG A 656 -33.81 -6.89 -21.80
CA ARG A 656 -34.54 -6.03 -20.85
C ARG A 656 -34.94 -4.69 -21.46
N THR A 657 -34.23 -4.25 -22.48
CA THR A 657 -34.28 -2.90 -23.07
C THR A 657 -34.66 -2.94 -24.54
N ALA A 658 -35.23 -4.06 -25.02
CA ALA A 658 -35.67 -4.16 -26.41
C ALA A 658 -37.17 -3.91 -26.51
N VAL A 659 -37.57 -3.44 -27.69
CA VAL A 659 -38.94 -3.09 -28.02
C VAL A 659 -39.79 -4.36 -27.96
N HIS A 660 -40.88 -4.32 -27.19
CA HIS A 660 -41.85 -5.41 -27.20
C HIS A 660 -42.58 -5.44 -28.53
N HIS A 661 -42.82 -6.65 -29.05
CA HIS A 661 -43.67 -6.80 -30.22
C HIS A 661 -45.11 -6.37 -29.87
N HIS A 662 -45.50 -5.16 -30.27
CA HIS A 662 -46.88 -4.70 -30.25
C HIS A 662 -47.57 -5.29 -31.48
N GLY A 663 -47.86 -6.58 -31.42
CA GLY A 663 -48.50 -7.33 -32.50
C GLY A 663 -49.97 -6.95 -32.65
N GLY A 664 -50.26 -5.75 -33.14
CA GLY A 664 -51.52 -5.50 -33.83
C GLY A 664 -51.44 -6.18 -35.20
N ILE A 665 -52.45 -6.97 -35.56
CA ILE A 665 -52.63 -7.46 -36.93
C ILE A 665 -52.41 -6.27 -37.88
N SER A 666 -51.33 -6.30 -38.67
CA SER A 666 -51.09 -5.34 -39.72
C SER A 666 -52.22 -5.45 -40.75
N ARG A 667 -53.29 -4.69 -40.54
CA ARG A 667 -53.83 -3.95 -41.69
C ARG A 667 -52.68 -3.04 -42.12
N PRO A 668 -52.29 -3.02 -43.41
CA PRO A 668 -51.37 -2.00 -43.89
C PRO A 668 -51.91 -0.67 -43.38
N TYR A 669 -51.06 0.10 -42.69
CA TYR A 669 -51.40 1.41 -42.16
C TYR A 669 -52.31 2.13 -43.15
N ALA A 670 -53.60 2.27 -42.81
CA ALA A 670 -54.52 3.05 -43.62
C ALA A 670 -53.99 4.48 -43.62
N GLU A 671 -53.82 5.03 -44.81
CA GLU A 671 -52.92 6.13 -45.13
C GLU A 671 -53.27 7.50 -44.50
N ASP A 672 -54.38 7.62 -43.76
CA ASP A 672 -54.96 8.93 -43.40
C ASP A 672 -55.45 9.07 -41.93
N SER A 673 -54.60 8.86 -40.92
CA SER A 673 -54.96 9.34 -39.57
C SER A 673 -53.79 9.80 -38.73
N HIS A 674 -53.75 11.11 -38.46
CA HIS A 674 -52.90 11.78 -37.47
C HIS A 674 -53.31 11.47 -36.00
N LEU A 675 -54.11 10.42 -35.76
CA LEU A 675 -54.63 10.06 -34.45
C LEU A 675 -54.48 8.55 -34.25
N VAL A 676 -53.43 8.14 -33.55
CA VAL A 676 -53.28 6.77 -33.03
C VAL A 676 -54.43 6.54 -32.04
N SER A 677 -55.40 5.71 -32.43
CA SER A 677 -56.49 5.29 -31.56
C SER A 677 -55.98 4.25 -30.55
N PRO A 678 -56.17 4.40 -29.23
CA PRO A 678 -55.58 3.55 -28.20
C PRO A 678 -56.36 2.23 -27.96
N ARG A 679 -56.97 1.64 -29.01
CA ARG A 679 -57.79 0.41 -28.90
C ARG A 679 -57.32 -0.70 -29.84
N GLN A 680 -56.01 -0.98 -29.85
CA GLN A 680 -55.53 -2.30 -30.26
C GLN A 680 -55.26 -3.09 -28.98
N GLU A 681 -55.91 -4.24 -28.83
CA GLU A 681 -55.62 -5.17 -27.72
C GLU A 681 -54.13 -5.53 -27.77
N GLU A 682 -53.39 -5.04 -26.79
CA GLU A 682 -51.93 -5.20 -26.70
C GLU A 682 -51.60 -6.68 -26.51
N ILE A 683 -51.23 -7.38 -27.59
CA ILE A 683 -50.66 -8.71 -27.49
C ILE A 683 -49.30 -8.57 -26.78
N GLN A 684 -49.28 -8.81 -25.47
CA GLN A 684 -48.06 -8.75 -24.68
C GLN A 684 -47.05 -9.81 -25.16
N SER A 685 -45.77 -9.44 -25.18
CA SER A 685 -44.67 -10.37 -25.47
C SER A 685 -44.52 -11.43 -24.37
N LEU A 686 -43.97 -12.60 -24.69
CA LEU A 686 -43.74 -13.66 -23.70
C LEU A 686 -42.91 -13.17 -22.51
N TYR A 687 -41.85 -12.41 -22.78
CA TYR A 687 -40.98 -11.90 -21.73
C TYR A 687 -41.72 -10.99 -20.74
N ALA A 688 -42.63 -10.14 -21.22
CA ALA A 688 -43.44 -9.27 -20.34
C ALA A 688 -44.31 -10.09 -19.38
N VAL A 689 -44.88 -11.21 -19.87
CA VAL A 689 -45.72 -12.12 -19.09
C VAL A 689 -44.89 -12.96 -18.10
N LEU A 690 -43.71 -13.46 -18.51
CA LEU A 690 -42.89 -14.35 -17.69
C LEU A 690 -42.02 -13.62 -16.66
N ARG A 691 -41.61 -12.37 -16.94
CA ARG A 691 -40.72 -11.59 -16.06
C ARG A 691 -41.18 -11.51 -14.59
N PRO A 692 -42.47 -11.27 -14.27
CA PRO A 692 -42.90 -11.23 -12.87
C PRO A 692 -43.01 -12.60 -12.20
N VAL A 693 -43.06 -13.70 -12.96
CA VAL A 693 -43.39 -15.04 -12.43
C VAL A 693 -42.17 -15.98 -12.40
N CYS A 694 -41.27 -15.87 -13.39
CA CYS A 694 -40.12 -16.76 -13.53
C CYS A 694 -38.85 -16.21 -12.86
N PRO A 695 -38.10 -17.03 -12.11
CA PRO A 695 -36.83 -16.59 -11.53
C PRO A 695 -35.80 -16.33 -12.63
N VAL A 696 -35.24 -15.11 -12.64
CA VAL A 696 -34.13 -14.75 -13.53
C VAL A 696 -32.85 -15.41 -13.01
N ARG A 697 -32.38 -16.46 -13.68
CA ARG A 697 -31.14 -17.16 -13.29
C ARG A 697 -29.87 -16.35 -13.54
N THR A 698 -29.79 -15.69 -14.69
CA THR A 698 -28.57 -15.01 -15.12
C THR A 698 -28.91 -13.70 -15.84
N VAL A 699 -28.21 -12.62 -15.51
CA VAL A 699 -28.31 -11.33 -16.19
C VAL A 699 -26.98 -11.08 -16.88
N LEU A 700 -26.98 -11.08 -18.21
CA LEU A 700 -25.82 -10.67 -19.00
C LEU A 700 -25.68 -9.15 -18.91
N THR A 701 -24.56 -8.66 -18.38
CA THR A 701 -24.32 -7.24 -18.04
C THR A 701 -23.31 -6.54 -18.94
N GLU A 702 -22.67 -7.26 -19.85
CA GLU A 702 -21.60 -6.72 -20.72
C GLU A 702 -22.10 -6.52 -22.15
N ASN A 703 -21.65 -5.44 -22.82
CA ASN A 703 -21.80 -5.25 -24.25
C ASN A 703 -20.50 -5.62 -24.96
N TYR A 704 -20.57 -6.45 -25.99
CA TYR A 704 -19.40 -6.78 -26.82
C TYR A 704 -19.46 -6.18 -28.22
N THR A 705 -20.45 -5.32 -28.49
CA THR A 705 -20.79 -4.93 -29.87
C THR A 705 -20.34 -3.52 -30.23
N SER A 706 -20.66 -2.51 -29.40
CA SER A 706 -20.38 -1.10 -29.75
C SER A 706 -19.07 -0.57 -29.13
N PRO A 707 -18.21 0.10 -29.93
CA PRO A 707 -17.01 0.81 -29.49
C PRO A 707 -17.26 1.78 -28.33
N GLY A 708 -16.25 2.04 -27.48
CA GLY A 708 -16.44 2.69 -26.19
C GLY A 708 -17.02 4.11 -26.21
N ARG A 709 -16.57 4.99 -27.11
CA ARG A 709 -17.15 6.34 -27.27
C ARG A 709 -18.57 6.28 -27.82
N MET A 710 -18.78 5.44 -28.81
CA MET A 710 -20.10 5.24 -29.43
C MET A 710 -21.10 4.69 -28.40
N HIS A 711 -20.68 3.75 -27.58
CA HIS A 711 -21.50 3.22 -26.49
C HIS A 711 -21.86 4.29 -25.45
N ALA A 712 -20.93 5.19 -25.10
CA ALA A 712 -21.18 6.29 -24.17
C ALA A 712 -22.14 7.34 -24.74
N ILE A 713 -22.06 7.63 -26.04
CA ILE A 713 -23.01 8.53 -26.72
C ILE A 713 -24.38 7.83 -26.80
N LEU A 714 -24.43 6.57 -27.21
CA LEU A 714 -25.67 5.81 -27.36
C LEU A 714 -26.31 5.41 -26.01
N SER A 715 -25.57 5.40 -24.90
CA SER A 715 -26.13 5.17 -23.56
C SER A 715 -26.90 6.37 -23.02
N SER A 716 -26.66 7.57 -23.55
CA SER A 716 -27.50 8.75 -23.25
C SER A 716 -28.93 8.63 -23.81
N LEU A 717 -29.18 7.67 -24.72
CA LEU A 717 -30.51 7.38 -25.27
C LEU A 717 -31.41 6.56 -24.33
N THR A 718 -30.95 6.20 -23.13
CA THR A 718 -31.72 5.46 -22.12
C THR A 718 -31.85 6.25 -20.82
N SER A 719 -33.03 6.19 -20.17
CA SER A 719 -33.24 6.78 -18.83
C SER A 719 -32.21 6.33 -17.78
N PRO A 720 -31.99 7.11 -16.70
CA PRO A 720 -30.74 7.10 -15.94
C PRO A 720 -30.48 5.88 -15.05
N ILE A 721 -31.26 4.78 -15.12
CA ILE A 721 -31.10 3.66 -14.19
C ILE A 721 -31.30 2.29 -14.84
N PRO A 722 -30.26 1.72 -15.47
CA PRO A 722 -30.08 0.28 -15.42
C PRO A 722 -29.46 -0.10 -14.06
N SER A 723 -30.10 -1.04 -13.34
CA SER A 723 -29.64 -1.59 -12.04
C SER A 723 -28.19 -2.12 -12.00
N LYS A 724 -27.57 -2.30 -13.17
CA LYS A 724 -26.13 -2.46 -13.38
C LYS A 724 -25.79 -1.74 -14.69
N PRO A 725 -24.76 -0.87 -14.73
CA PRO A 725 -24.37 -0.20 -15.98
C PRO A 725 -24.01 -1.26 -17.03
N LEU A 726 -24.51 -1.11 -18.26
CA LEU A 726 -23.98 -1.91 -19.35
C LEU A 726 -22.57 -1.41 -19.65
N LEU A 727 -21.63 -2.33 -19.72
CA LEU A 727 -20.23 -1.99 -19.91
C LEU A 727 -19.93 -1.86 -21.41
N PRO A 728 -19.32 -0.76 -21.87
CA PRO A 728 -18.95 -0.59 -23.27
C PRO A 728 -17.98 -1.70 -23.73
N ALA A 729 -17.99 -2.02 -25.02
CA ALA A 729 -16.89 -2.79 -25.58
C ALA A 729 -15.63 -1.91 -25.46
N PRO A 730 -14.57 -2.38 -24.80
CA PRO A 730 -13.37 -1.59 -24.65
C PRO A 730 -12.69 -1.59 -26.01
N THR A 731 -12.95 -0.64 -26.90
CA THR A 731 -12.13 -0.42 -28.10
C THR A 731 -11.07 0.65 -27.81
N PRO A 732 -9.86 0.58 -28.39
CA PRO A 732 -8.94 1.69 -28.40
C PRO A 732 -9.73 2.89 -28.88
N VAL A 733 -9.79 3.95 -28.06
CA VAL A 733 -10.54 5.14 -28.44
C VAL A 733 -9.91 5.64 -29.73
N ASP A 734 -10.62 5.49 -30.85
CA ASP A 734 -10.36 6.26 -32.05
C ASP A 734 -11.53 7.23 -32.17
N PHE A 735 -11.23 8.53 -32.27
CA PHE A 735 -12.28 9.56 -32.24
C PHE A 735 -13.08 9.60 -33.56
N ARG A 736 -12.91 8.61 -34.43
CA ARG A 736 -13.59 8.45 -35.72
C ARG A 736 -14.83 7.54 -35.67
N ASP A 737 -15.09 6.88 -34.55
CA ASP A 737 -16.20 5.92 -34.39
C ASP A 737 -17.59 6.55 -34.51
N VAL A 738 -17.71 7.86 -34.27
CA VAL A 738 -18.97 8.61 -34.46
C VAL A 738 -18.69 9.84 -35.32
N VAL A 739 -19.35 9.89 -36.47
CA VAL A 739 -19.28 10.99 -37.43
C VAL A 739 -20.62 11.70 -37.44
N HIS A 740 -20.60 13.02 -37.31
CA HIS A 740 -21.79 13.84 -37.41
C HIS A 740 -21.69 14.73 -38.67
N VAL A 741 -22.70 14.65 -39.53
CA VAL A 741 -22.77 15.36 -40.81
C VAL A 741 -23.96 16.30 -40.77
N VAL A 742 -23.72 17.60 -40.91
CA VAL A 742 -24.76 18.62 -41.02
C VAL A 742 -25.03 18.92 -42.49
N VAL A 743 -26.26 18.71 -42.92
CA VAL A 743 -26.73 19.02 -44.27
C VAL A 743 -27.28 20.45 -44.29
N THR A 744 -26.67 21.31 -45.08
CA THR A 744 -27.10 22.71 -45.20
C THR A 744 -28.38 22.84 -46.03
N GLY A 745 -29.33 23.65 -45.54
CA GLY A 745 -30.60 23.93 -46.23
C GLY A 745 -31.63 22.80 -46.16
N GLY A 746 -31.48 21.85 -45.23
CA GLY A 746 -32.47 20.81 -45.03
C GLY A 746 -33.75 21.33 -44.37
N HIS A 747 -34.88 21.08 -45.02
CA HIS A 747 -36.21 21.40 -44.50
C HIS A 747 -37.07 20.13 -44.48
N CYS A 748 -37.78 19.91 -43.37
CA CYS A 748 -38.76 18.85 -43.27
C CYS A 748 -40.09 19.36 -43.85
N ASP A 749 -40.61 18.67 -44.87
CA ASP A 749 -41.84 19.07 -45.54
C ASP A 749 -43.11 18.75 -44.71
N GLU A 750 -44.28 19.14 -45.21
CA GLU A 750 -45.58 18.88 -44.56
C GLU A 750 -45.89 17.39 -44.36
N ASN A 751 -45.16 16.50 -45.04
CA ASN A 751 -45.31 15.05 -44.94
C ASN A 751 -44.33 14.40 -43.95
N ASP A 752 -43.59 15.21 -43.18
CA ASP A 752 -42.53 14.82 -42.27
C ASP A 752 -41.36 14.11 -42.98
N VAL A 753 -41.04 14.48 -44.23
CA VAL A 753 -39.93 13.96 -45.03
C VAL A 753 -38.86 15.04 -45.19
N ASN A 754 -37.60 14.65 -45.05
CA ASN A 754 -36.46 15.53 -45.30
C ASN A 754 -35.65 15.00 -46.49
N VAL A 755 -35.95 15.55 -47.67
CA VAL A 755 -35.37 15.12 -48.94
C VAL A 755 -33.85 15.36 -48.97
N THR A 756 -33.38 16.41 -48.32
CA THR A 756 -31.94 16.74 -48.31
C THR A 756 -31.13 15.74 -47.50
N GLU A 757 -31.63 15.34 -46.32
CA GLU A 757 -31.05 14.24 -45.53
C GLU A 757 -31.11 12.93 -46.30
N ALA A 758 -32.27 12.61 -46.92
CA ALA A 758 -32.43 11.37 -47.67
C ALA A 758 -31.43 11.25 -48.83
N ARG A 759 -31.21 12.35 -49.56
CA ARG A 759 -30.20 12.43 -50.62
C ARG A 759 -28.78 12.29 -50.06
N CYS A 760 -28.46 12.90 -48.93
CA CYS A 760 -27.16 12.77 -48.28
C CYS A 760 -26.89 11.31 -47.87
N VAL A 761 -27.85 10.66 -47.21
CA VAL A 761 -27.78 9.24 -46.84
C VAL A 761 -27.51 8.36 -48.07
N ALA A 762 -28.30 8.54 -49.14
CA ALA A 762 -28.12 7.76 -50.37
C ALA A 762 -26.73 7.97 -51.00
N GLN A 763 -26.21 9.20 -50.98
CA GLN A 763 -24.87 9.53 -51.48
C GLN A 763 -23.75 8.94 -50.61
N THR A 764 -23.93 8.89 -49.28
CA THR A 764 -22.98 8.26 -48.36
C THR A 764 -22.92 6.76 -48.60
N ILE A 765 -24.07 6.08 -48.72
CA ILE A 765 -24.14 4.64 -49.06
C ILE A 765 -23.41 4.38 -50.38
N PHE A 766 -23.68 5.22 -51.39
CA PHE A 766 -23.05 5.11 -52.71
C PHE A 766 -21.53 5.25 -52.65
N THR A 767 -21.02 6.22 -51.88
CA THR A 767 -19.58 6.43 -51.69
C THR A 767 -18.93 5.22 -51.02
N MET A 768 -19.53 4.69 -49.95
CA MET A 768 -19.03 3.51 -49.25
C MET A 768 -19.05 2.26 -50.13
N ALA A 769 -20.11 2.07 -50.92
CA ALA A 769 -20.19 0.94 -51.84
C ALA A 769 -19.13 1.04 -52.95
N LYS A 770 -18.80 2.26 -53.39
CA LYS A 770 -17.73 2.50 -54.37
C LYS A 770 -16.34 2.13 -53.85
N GLU A 771 -16.07 2.31 -52.56
CA GLU A 771 -14.80 1.92 -51.92
C GLU A 771 -14.68 0.39 -51.79
N CYS A 772 -15.81 -0.32 -51.63
CA CYS A 772 -15.86 -1.78 -51.53
C CYS A 772 -15.94 -2.52 -52.87
N VAL A 773 -15.78 -1.86 -54.02
CA VAL A 773 -15.94 -2.51 -55.35
C VAL A 773 -14.97 -3.69 -55.55
N GLN A 774 -13.74 -3.59 -55.01
CA GLN A 774 -12.75 -4.67 -55.09
C GLN A 774 -13.03 -5.82 -54.13
N HIS A 775 -13.72 -5.55 -53.03
CA HIS A 775 -14.04 -6.49 -51.95
C HIS A 775 -15.51 -6.34 -51.52
N PRO A 776 -16.49 -6.70 -52.39
CA PRO A 776 -17.91 -6.51 -52.11
C PRO A 776 -18.39 -7.20 -50.83
N GLU A 777 -17.76 -8.32 -50.48
CA GLU A 777 -18.05 -9.11 -49.28
C GLU A 777 -17.86 -8.34 -47.97
N THR A 778 -17.03 -7.28 -47.99
CA THR A 778 -16.74 -6.45 -46.81
C THR A 778 -17.76 -5.34 -46.57
N PHE A 779 -18.67 -5.11 -47.53
CA PHE A 779 -19.70 -4.09 -47.41
C PHE A 779 -20.71 -4.47 -46.33
N SER A 780 -20.81 -3.64 -45.27
CA SER A 780 -21.75 -3.85 -44.16
C SER A 780 -22.28 -2.50 -43.66
N VAL A 781 -23.43 -2.11 -44.21
CA VAL A 781 -24.10 -0.83 -43.90
C VAL A 781 -25.56 -1.06 -43.53
N GLY A 782 -26.05 -0.33 -42.54
CA GLY A 782 -27.46 -0.26 -42.17
C GLY A 782 -27.92 1.18 -41.97
N VAL A 783 -29.21 1.45 -42.20
CA VAL A 783 -29.78 2.80 -42.09
C VAL A 783 -30.98 2.79 -41.15
N PHE A 784 -30.97 3.67 -40.16
CA PHE A 784 -32.11 3.96 -39.31
C PHE A 784 -32.70 5.33 -39.60
N THR A 785 -34.03 5.39 -39.64
CA THR A 785 -34.78 6.64 -39.76
C THR A 785 -36.03 6.65 -38.89
N MET A 786 -36.64 7.81 -38.67
CA MET A 786 -37.77 7.95 -37.75
C MET A 786 -39.05 7.27 -38.26
N HIS A 787 -39.34 7.37 -39.56
CA HIS A 787 -40.64 7.00 -40.13
C HIS A 787 -40.51 6.33 -41.51
N ALA A 788 -41.51 5.51 -41.88
CA ALA A 788 -41.52 4.76 -43.14
C ALA A 788 -41.52 5.66 -44.40
N ARG A 789 -42.08 6.88 -44.32
CA ARG A 789 -42.08 7.84 -45.43
C ARG A 789 -40.65 8.27 -45.79
N GLN A 790 -39.81 8.58 -44.78
CA GLN A 790 -38.40 8.89 -45.01
C GLN A 790 -37.63 7.68 -45.54
N GLN A 791 -37.89 6.48 -45.02
CA GLN A 791 -37.29 5.24 -45.53
C GLN A 791 -37.51 5.10 -47.04
N ARG A 792 -38.75 5.25 -47.52
CA ARG A 792 -39.07 5.19 -48.96
C ARG A 792 -38.37 6.28 -49.76
N CYS A 793 -38.23 7.49 -49.20
CA CYS A 793 -37.52 8.58 -49.85
C CYS A 793 -36.03 8.23 -50.04
N ILE A 794 -35.37 7.67 -49.03
CA ILE A 794 -33.98 7.19 -49.12
C ILE A 794 -33.86 6.08 -50.18
N GLU A 795 -34.75 5.08 -50.15
CA GLU A 795 -34.78 3.98 -51.13
C GLU A 795 -34.93 4.49 -52.57
N GLN A 796 -35.80 5.47 -52.80
CA GLN A 796 -36.00 6.08 -54.12
C GLN A 796 -34.75 6.81 -54.62
N HIS A 797 -34.08 7.58 -53.75
CA HIS A 797 -32.84 8.28 -54.12
C HIS A 797 -31.69 7.31 -54.36
N LEU A 798 -31.56 6.26 -53.54
CA LEU A 798 -30.57 5.20 -53.74
C LEU A 798 -30.81 4.46 -55.06
N SER A 799 -32.07 4.12 -55.37
CA SER A 799 -32.44 3.45 -56.62
C SER A 799 -32.07 4.28 -57.86
N ARG A 800 -32.24 5.61 -57.80
CA ARG A 800 -31.81 6.50 -58.90
C ARG A 800 -30.29 6.47 -59.09
N LEU A 801 -29.51 6.54 -58.00
CA LEU A 801 -28.05 6.46 -58.06
C LEU A 801 -27.56 5.10 -58.60
N MET A 802 -28.26 4.01 -58.27
CA MET A 802 -27.98 2.67 -58.81
C MET A 802 -28.24 2.56 -60.30
N MET A 803 -29.31 3.20 -60.82
CA MET A 803 -29.57 3.22 -62.26
C MET A 803 -28.48 3.95 -63.04
N GLU A 804 -27.90 5.01 -62.46
CA GLU A 804 -26.82 5.77 -63.08
C GLU A 804 -25.50 4.98 -63.15
N LYS A 805 -25.24 4.06 -62.20
CA LYS A 805 -24.02 3.24 -62.13
C LYS A 805 -24.30 1.78 -61.70
N PRO A 806 -24.43 0.83 -62.65
CA PRO A 806 -24.79 -0.56 -62.33
C PRO A 806 -23.71 -1.33 -61.55
N ASP A 807 -22.44 -0.95 -61.65
CA ASP A 807 -21.32 -1.59 -60.93
C ASP A 807 -21.46 -1.52 -59.40
N ILE A 808 -22.28 -0.61 -58.87
CA ILE A 808 -22.52 -0.47 -57.42
C ILE A 808 -23.70 -1.34 -56.98
N ALA A 809 -24.64 -1.65 -57.88
CA ALA A 809 -25.73 -2.57 -57.59
C ALA A 809 -25.20 -3.99 -57.35
N SER A 810 -24.20 -4.43 -58.13
CA SER A 810 -23.55 -5.73 -57.94
C SER A 810 -22.84 -5.85 -56.59
N VAL A 811 -22.24 -4.76 -56.07
CA VAL A 811 -21.61 -4.75 -54.74
C VAL A 811 -22.63 -5.07 -53.65
N LEU A 812 -23.82 -4.46 -53.74
CA LEU A 812 -24.89 -4.65 -52.74
C LEU A 812 -25.52 -6.05 -52.81
N GLU A 813 -25.59 -6.64 -54.00
CA GLU A 813 -26.05 -8.03 -54.20
C GLU A 813 -25.04 -9.07 -53.70
N GLN A 814 -23.74 -8.79 -53.83
CA GLN A 814 -22.64 -9.69 -53.44
C GLN A 814 -22.19 -9.50 -51.98
N ALA A 815 -22.71 -8.48 -51.28
CA ALA A 815 -22.38 -8.22 -49.89
C ALA A 815 -22.77 -9.40 -48.98
N SER A 816 -21.85 -9.81 -48.10
CA SER A 816 -22.13 -10.89 -47.16
C SER A 816 -23.16 -10.49 -46.10
N GLU A 817 -23.19 -9.21 -45.72
CA GLU A 817 -24.21 -8.63 -44.85
C GLU A 817 -25.05 -7.61 -45.67
N PRO A 818 -26.30 -7.92 -46.06
CA PRO A 818 -27.06 -7.08 -46.98
C PRO A 818 -27.39 -5.71 -46.36
N LEU A 819 -27.45 -4.69 -47.21
CA LEU A 819 -27.94 -3.35 -46.83
C LEU A 819 -29.38 -3.44 -46.34
N TYR A 820 -29.68 -2.76 -45.24
CA TYR A 820 -31.07 -2.54 -44.82
C TYR A 820 -31.32 -1.06 -44.55
N ILE A 821 -32.54 -0.62 -44.85
CA ILE A 821 -33.06 0.70 -44.51
C ILE A 821 -34.33 0.46 -43.70
N SER A 822 -34.38 0.95 -42.46
CA SER A 822 -35.47 0.64 -41.55
C SER A 822 -35.94 1.85 -40.75
N ALA A 823 -37.25 2.02 -40.66
CA ALA A 823 -37.87 2.97 -39.74
C ALA A 823 -37.88 2.42 -38.30
N LEU A 824 -37.55 3.23 -37.30
CA LEU A 824 -37.51 2.87 -35.87
C LEU A 824 -38.77 2.14 -35.35
N PRO A 825 -40.02 2.44 -35.81
CA PRO A 825 -41.21 1.69 -35.44
C PRO A 825 -41.16 0.19 -35.78
N SER A 826 -40.44 -0.16 -36.84
CA SER A 826 -40.36 -1.52 -37.40
C SER A 826 -38.94 -2.09 -37.36
N ALA A 827 -38.03 -1.39 -36.68
CA ALA A 827 -36.63 -1.74 -36.67
C ALA A 827 -36.37 -2.99 -35.82
N VAL A 828 -35.51 -3.86 -36.34
CA VAL A 828 -35.10 -5.12 -35.70
C VAL A 828 -33.60 -5.08 -35.50
N TYR A 829 -33.13 -5.72 -34.42
CA TYR A 829 -31.72 -5.89 -34.14
C TYR A 829 -30.98 -6.59 -35.29
N MET A 830 -30.18 -5.81 -36.03
CA MET A 830 -29.43 -6.23 -37.22
C MET A 830 -28.09 -5.49 -37.25
N PRO A 831 -27.07 -5.93 -36.49
CA PRO A 831 -25.84 -5.17 -36.37
C PRO A 831 -25.06 -5.10 -37.69
N ARG A 832 -24.47 -3.94 -37.97
CA ARG A 832 -23.62 -3.67 -39.15
C ARG A 832 -22.35 -2.96 -38.73
N ASP A 833 -21.33 -3.04 -39.58
CA ASP A 833 -20.08 -2.31 -39.37
C ASP A 833 -20.35 -0.80 -39.34
N HIS A 834 -21.14 -0.29 -40.28
CA HIS A 834 -21.50 1.12 -40.35
C HIS A 834 -23.02 1.31 -40.25
N ILE A 835 -23.46 2.17 -39.33
CA ILE A 835 -24.86 2.58 -39.21
C ILE A 835 -25.02 4.05 -39.54
N LEU A 836 -25.90 4.35 -40.49
CA LEU A 836 -26.32 5.71 -40.81
C LEU A 836 -27.64 6.02 -40.10
N PHE A 837 -27.72 7.15 -39.40
CA PHE A 837 -28.93 7.59 -38.71
C PHE A 837 -29.43 8.92 -39.28
N SER A 838 -30.64 8.92 -39.85
CA SER A 838 -31.34 10.12 -40.35
C SER A 838 -32.57 10.40 -39.46
N PRO A 839 -32.48 11.40 -38.56
CA PRO A 839 -33.53 11.74 -37.63
C PRO A 839 -34.64 12.62 -38.24
N VAL A 840 -34.44 13.20 -39.43
CA VAL A 840 -35.47 13.95 -40.20
C VAL A 840 -35.89 15.30 -39.57
N PHE A 841 -35.54 15.56 -38.32
CA PHE A 841 -35.94 16.77 -37.61
C PHE A 841 -35.27 18.04 -38.14
N THR A 842 -36.04 19.12 -38.13
CA THR A 842 -35.57 20.49 -38.32
C THR A 842 -35.94 21.32 -37.09
N LEU A 843 -35.04 22.19 -36.64
CA LEU A 843 -35.30 23.06 -35.49
C LEU A 843 -36.45 24.02 -35.79
N GLU A 844 -37.29 24.25 -34.78
CA GLU A 844 -38.41 25.18 -34.91
C GLU A 844 -37.90 26.63 -34.85
N SER A 845 -38.15 27.40 -35.91
CA SER A 845 -37.51 28.70 -36.19
C SER A 845 -37.66 29.77 -35.09
N GLN A 846 -38.59 29.58 -34.14
CA GLN A 846 -38.85 30.51 -33.05
C GLN A 846 -38.29 30.05 -31.69
N SER A 847 -38.08 28.74 -31.49
CA SER A 847 -37.76 28.17 -30.17
C SER A 847 -36.39 27.51 -30.11
N GLY A 848 -35.79 27.14 -31.25
CA GLY A 848 -34.54 26.36 -31.26
C GLY A 848 -34.72 24.96 -30.63
N THR A 849 -35.97 24.49 -30.49
CA THR A 849 -36.30 23.19 -29.92
C THR A 849 -36.72 22.21 -31.02
N LEU A 850 -36.69 20.92 -30.69
CA LEU A 850 -37.18 19.86 -31.58
C LEU A 850 -38.72 19.77 -31.49
N PRO A 851 -39.44 19.71 -32.61
CA PRO A 851 -40.89 19.55 -32.60
C PRO A 851 -41.26 18.20 -31.98
N ARG A 852 -42.35 18.15 -31.19
CA ARG A 852 -42.88 16.91 -30.61
C ARG A 852 -43.54 16.06 -31.70
N ARG A 853 -43.04 14.86 -31.92
CA ARG A 853 -43.46 13.87 -32.92
C ARG A 853 -43.85 12.57 -32.26
N ALA A 854 -44.77 11.86 -32.92
CA ALA A 854 -45.47 10.72 -32.36
C ALA A 854 -44.53 9.57 -31.92
N VAL A 855 -43.50 9.23 -32.70
CA VAL A 855 -42.67 8.03 -32.44
C VAL A 855 -41.86 8.11 -31.14
N LEU A 856 -41.34 9.28 -30.78
CA LEU A 856 -40.60 9.49 -29.53
C LEU A 856 -41.51 9.72 -28.32
N SER A 857 -42.78 10.05 -28.55
CA SER A 857 -43.79 10.28 -27.51
C SER A 857 -44.54 9.00 -27.11
N MET A 858 -44.24 7.86 -27.73
CA MET A 858 -44.78 6.56 -27.36
C MET A 858 -44.18 6.07 -26.04
N PRO A 859 -44.88 5.25 -25.24
CA PRO A 859 -44.38 4.73 -23.95
C PRO A 859 -43.06 3.93 -24.06
N ASP A 860 -42.71 3.40 -25.24
CA ASP A 860 -41.43 2.70 -25.51
C ASP A 860 -40.48 3.50 -26.44
N GLY A 861 -40.67 4.82 -26.57
CA GLY A 861 -39.91 5.65 -27.51
C GLY A 861 -38.40 5.64 -27.26
N GLU A 862 -37.98 5.71 -25.99
CA GLU A 862 -36.56 5.58 -25.59
C GLU A 862 -35.97 4.21 -25.92
N THR A 863 -36.74 3.14 -25.70
CA THR A 863 -36.34 1.75 -25.96
C THR A 863 -36.04 1.51 -27.44
N ARG A 864 -36.77 2.17 -28.34
CA ARG A 864 -36.54 2.11 -29.80
C ARG A 864 -35.23 2.78 -30.20
N LEU A 865 -34.92 3.93 -29.59
CA LEU A 865 -33.64 4.61 -29.80
C LEU A 865 -32.47 3.81 -29.23
N ALA A 866 -32.68 3.15 -28.09
CA ALA A 866 -31.67 2.34 -27.41
C ALA A 866 -31.19 1.14 -28.25
N MET A 867 -32.00 0.65 -29.20
CA MET A 867 -31.61 -0.42 -30.14
C MET A 867 -30.42 -0.01 -31.03
N MET A 868 -30.24 1.28 -31.31
CA MET A 868 -29.07 1.76 -32.06
C MET A 868 -27.76 1.44 -31.32
N ARG A 869 -27.77 1.43 -29.97
CA ARG A 869 -26.60 1.13 -29.12
C ARG A 869 -25.93 -0.20 -29.42
N THR A 870 -26.69 -1.16 -29.90
CA THR A 870 -26.27 -2.56 -30.07
C THR A 870 -26.12 -2.91 -31.55
N SER A 871 -26.65 -2.06 -32.44
CA SER A 871 -26.72 -2.29 -33.89
C SER A 871 -25.47 -1.81 -34.66
N VAL A 872 -24.55 -1.09 -34.01
CA VAL A 872 -23.33 -0.58 -34.66
C VAL A 872 -22.10 -1.33 -34.15
N LYS A 873 -21.28 -1.89 -35.06
CA LYS A 873 -20.05 -2.61 -34.73
C LYS A 873 -18.79 -1.74 -34.85
N LYS A 874 -18.71 -0.83 -35.85
CA LYS A 874 -17.51 0.00 -36.09
C LYS A 874 -17.80 1.50 -36.07
N GLN A 875 -18.78 1.99 -36.83
CA GLN A 875 -18.99 3.43 -37.00
C GLN A 875 -20.46 3.85 -37.07
N LEU A 876 -20.81 4.93 -36.36
CA LEU A 876 -22.11 5.58 -36.41
C LEU A 876 -21.99 6.92 -37.15
N THR A 877 -22.73 7.09 -38.24
CA THR A 877 -22.83 8.37 -38.96
C THR A 877 -24.20 8.97 -38.74
N VAL A 878 -24.27 10.08 -38.02
CA VAL A 878 -25.50 10.82 -37.75
C VAL A 878 -25.61 11.95 -38.77
N ILE A 879 -26.68 11.96 -39.57
CA ILE A 879 -26.91 12.96 -40.62
C ILE A 879 -28.08 13.82 -40.21
N THR A 880 -27.87 15.11 -39.92
CA THR A 880 -28.91 16.05 -39.48
C THR A 880 -28.96 17.30 -40.35
N SER A 881 -30.07 18.03 -40.27
CA SER A 881 -30.23 19.35 -40.92
C SER A 881 -29.93 20.54 -40.00
N PHE A 882 -29.47 20.29 -38.79
CA PHE A 882 -29.13 21.29 -37.77
C PHE A 882 -27.84 20.91 -37.05
N ALA A 883 -27.14 21.90 -36.51
CA ALA A 883 -25.95 21.67 -35.70
C ALA A 883 -26.35 21.38 -34.22
N PRO A 884 -25.70 20.43 -33.51
CA PRO A 884 -26.04 20.09 -32.12
C PRO A 884 -25.99 21.28 -31.17
N GLU A 885 -25.12 22.26 -31.45
CA GLU A 885 -24.97 23.50 -30.68
C GLU A 885 -26.20 24.42 -30.76
N GLU A 886 -27.02 24.27 -31.81
CA GLU A 886 -28.24 25.04 -32.02
C GLU A 886 -29.45 24.48 -31.22
N LEU A 887 -29.32 23.27 -30.65
CA LEU A 887 -30.39 22.59 -29.92
C LEU A 887 -30.52 23.10 -28.48
N ILE A 888 -31.68 23.69 -28.16
CA ILE A 888 -32.00 24.10 -26.78
C ILE A 888 -32.69 22.95 -26.02
N LEU A 889 -32.11 22.54 -24.89
CA LEU A 889 -32.66 21.49 -24.02
C LEU A 889 -33.96 21.94 -23.33
N CYS A 890 -34.98 21.08 -23.33
CA CYS A 890 -36.19 21.29 -22.55
C CYS A 890 -36.14 20.46 -21.26
N PRO A 891 -35.98 21.08 -20.07
CA PRO A 891 -35.77 20.37 -18.81
C PRO A 891 -36.99 19.58 -18.29
N THR A 892 -38.15 19.69 -18.94
CA THR A 892 -39.43 19.09 -18.51
C THR A 892 -39.77 17.76 -19.19
N LEU A 893 -38.93 17.24 -20.08
CA LEU A 893 -39.19 16.01 -20.84
C LEU A 893 -38.50 14.81 -20.16
N GLN A 894 -39.26 13.93 -19.51
CA GLN A 894 -38.77 12.69 -18.87
C GLN A 894 -38.92 11.43 -19.76
N ASP A 895 -39.34 11.60 -21.02
CA ASP A 895 -39.63 10.51 -21.95
C ASP A 895 -38.54 10.36 -23.04
N GLY A 896 -38.78 9.57 -24.09
CA GLY A 896 -37.83 9.35 -25.21
C GLY A 896 -37.31 10.62 -25.88
N TYR A 897 -38.03 11.74 -25.77
CA TYR A 897 -37.56 13.07 -26.18
C TYR A 897 -36.38 13.59 -25.36
N GLY A 898 -36.38 13.40 -24.03
CA GLY A 898 -35.29 13.82 -23.17
C GLY A 898 -34.01 13.07 -23.52
N ALA A 899 -34.10 11.74 -23.62
CA ALA A 899 -33.01 10.87 -24.09
C ALA A 899 -32.45 11.31 -25.45
N PHE A 900 -33.34 11.64 -26.41
CA PHE A 900 -32.94 12.10 -27.74
C PHE A 900 -32.19 13.45 -27.71
N GLN A 901 -32.61 14.39 -26.87
CA GLN A 901 -31.88 15.66 -26.70
C GLN A 901 -30.51 15.48 -26.03
N HIS A 902 -30.42 14.58 -25.05
CA HIS A 902 -29.15 14.25 -24.38
C HIS A 902 -28.15 13.60 -25.35
N PHE A 903 -28.63 12.80 -26.30
CA PHE A 903 -27.81 12.22 -27.36
C PHE A 903 -27.13 13.25 -28.26
N PHE A 904 -27.85 14.27 -28.73
CA PHE A 904 -27.22 15.33 -29.54
C PHE A 904 -26.23 16.16 -28.73
N LYS A 905 -26.49 16.39 -27.44
CA LYS A 905 -25.52 17.06 -26.57
C LYS A 905 -24.27 16.20 -26.31
N ALA A 906 -24.43 14.88 -26.23
CA ALA A 906 -23.29 13.96 -26.15
C ALA A 906 -22.48 13.90 -27.46
N LEU A 907 -23.08 14.21 -28.61
CA LEU A 907 -22.35 14.38 -29.88
C LEU A 907 -21.47 15.64 -29.90
N GLU A 908 -21.89 16.71 -29.23
CA GLU A 908 -21.13 17.98 -29.09
C GLU A 908 -19.87 17.78 -28.24
N SER A 909 -19.99 17.04 -27.13
CA SER A 909 -18.85 16.77 -26.25
C SER A 909 -17.83 15.86 -26.94
N LYS A 910 -16.69 16.42 -27.36
CA LYS A 910 -15.49 15.64 -27.73
C LYS A 910 -15.00 14.75 -26.58
N THR A 911 -15.50 14.95 -25.36
CA THR A 911 -15.23 14.15 -24.18
C THR A 911 -16.33 13.09 -23.97
N VAL A 912 -15.91 11.84 -23.71
CA VAL A 912 -16.80 10.74 -23.36
C VAL A 912 -17.63 11.15 -22.14
N TYR A 913 -18.95 11.20 -22.28
CA TYR A 913 -19.89 11.40 -21.18
C TYR A 913 -19.63 10.33 -20.11
N ARG A 914 -19.25 10.76 -18.90
CA ARG A 914 -19.16 9.90 -17.72
C ARG A 914 -20.59 9.63 -17.26
N PRO A 915 -21.12 8.39 -17.34
CA PRO A 915 -22.21 8.05 -16.44
C PRO A 915 -21.69 8.25 -15.02
N ALA A 916 -22.49 8.88 -14.17
CA ALA A 916 -22.22 8.94 -12.73
C ALA A 916 -22.23 7.51 -12.21
N LEU A 917 -21.09 6.83 -12.30
CA LEU A 917 -20.86 5.57 -11.62
C LEU A 917 -21.01 5.88 -10.14
N VAL A 918 -21.98 5.21 -9.53
CA VAL A 918 -22.15 5.18 -8.07
C VAL A 918 -20.76 4.95 -7.49
N GLU A 919 -20.25 5.93 -6.76
CA GLU A 919 -19.08 5.84 -5.89
C GLU A 919 -19.36 4.72 -4.87
N THR A 920 -19.16 3.48 -5.30
CA THR A 920 -19.29 2.31 -4.44
C THR A 920 -17.89 1.86 -4.12
N GLU A 921 -17.51 2.16 -2.88
CA GLU A 921 -16.31 1.71 -2.16
C GLU A 921 -14.98 2.05 -2.86
N THR A 922 -14.24 2.98 -2.25
CA THR A 922 -12.85 3.34 -2.57
C THR A 922 -12.05 2.11 -3.03
N SER A 923 -11.65 2.10 -4.30
CA SER A 923 -10.98 0.93 -4.89
C SER A 923 -9.66 0.61 -4.17
N THR A 924 -9.43 -0.67 -3.87
CA THR A 924 -8.21 -1.12 -3.16
C THR A 924 -6.92 -1.09 -4.00
N ASP A 925 -6.97 -0.63 -5.25
CA ASP A 925 -5.80 -0.37 -6.11
C ASP A 925 -5.54 1.12 -6.42
N GLU A 926 -6.25 2.04 -5.77
CA GLU A 926 -6.19 3.47 -6.13
C GLU A 926 -4.81 4.11 -6.00
N VAL A 927 -4.06 3.75 -4.94
CA VAL A 927 -2.71 4.28 -4.70
C VAL A 927 -1.71 3.75 -5.73
N VAL A 928 -1.74 2.46 -6.03
CA VAL A 928 -0.88 1.83 -7.05
C VAL A 928 -1.19 2.43 -8.42
N ARG A 929 -2.48 2.57 -8.76
CA ARG A 929 -2.93 3.21 -10.00
C ARG A 929 -2.39 4.63 -10.13
N GLN A 930 -2.54 5.46 -9.09
CA GLN A 930 -2.04 6.84 -9.09
C GLN A 930 -0.53 6.89 -9.33
N LYS A 931 0.25 6.01 -8.70
CA LYS A 931 1.71 5.95 -8.90
C LYS A 931 2.10 5.61 -10.32
N ILE A 932 1.45 4.61 -10.93
CA ILE A 932 1.67 4.26 -12.34
C ILE A 932 1.36 5.47 -13.23
N CYS A 933 0.25 6.17 -13.00
CA CYS A 933 -0.10 7.38 -13.75
C CYS A 933 0.94 8.49 -13.60
N THR A 934 1.35 8.81 -12.37
CA THR A 934 2.35 9.86 -12.10
C THR A 934 3.68 9.52 -12.76
N PHE A 935 4.13 8.26 -12.71
CA PHE A 935 5.34 7.82 -13.38
C PHE A 935 5.26 7.96 -14.90
N LEU A 936 4.14 7.53 -15.50
CA LEU A 936 3.93 7.67 -16.95
C LEU A 936 3.88 9.15 -17.38
N HIS A 937 3.27 10.03 -16.58
CA HIS A 937 3.28 11.48 -16.82
C HIS A 937 4.68 12.05 -16.78
N GLN A 938 5.52 11.65 -15.81
CA GLN A 938 6.92 12.06 -15.73
C GLN A 938 7.74 11.59 -16.94
N LYS A 939 7.36 10.47 -17.56
CA LYS A 939 7.96 9.94 -18.80
C LYS A 939 7.35 10.53 -20.09
N GLY A 940 6.44 11.50 -19.98
CA GLY A 940 5.85 12.20 -21.12
C GLY A 940 4.63 11.54 -21.74
N TYR A 941 4.09 10.48 -21.13
CA TYR A 941 2.85 9.84 -21.56
C TYR A 941 1.66 10.38 -20.78
N MET A 942 0.57 10.72 -21.47
CA MET A 942 -0.69 11.07 -20.80
C MET A 942 -1.49 9.81 -20.51
N THR A 943 -2.24 9.81 -19.40
CA THR A 943 -3.06 8.67 -18.98
C THR A 943 -4.50 9.10 -18.70
N ARG A 944 -5.47 8.22 -18.96
CA ARG A 944 -6.89 8.41 -18.61
C ARG A 944 -7.38 7.30 -17.68
N CYS A 945 -7.98 7.67 -16.54
CA CYS A 945 -8.44 6.75 -15.49
C CYS A 945 -9.79 7.16 -14.85
N PRO A 946 -10.62 6.19 -14.42
CA PRO A 946 -10.80 4.90 -15.08
C PRO A 946 -11.37 5.15 -16.49
N LEU A 947 -10.85 4.45 -17.50
CA LEU A 947 -11.31 4.62 -18.88
C LEU A 947 -12.62 3.84 -19.10
N TYR A 948 -12.70 2.63 -18.53
CA TYR A 948 -13.86 1.74 -18.53
C TYR A 948 -13.90 0.93 -17.22
N THR A 949 -15.02 0.26 -16.94
CA THR A 949 -15.15 -0.63 -15.77
C THR A 949 -14.25 -1.87 -15.83
N SER A 950 -13.82 -2.27 -17.04
CA SER A 950 -12.97 -3.43 -17.32
C SER A 950 -11.49 -3.09 -17.55
N LEU A 951 -11.09 -1.82 -17.45
CA LEU A 951 -9.71 -1.36 -17.66
C LEU A 951 -9.33 -0.25 -16.67
N ASP A 952 -8.21 -0.41 -15.96
CA ASP A 952 -7.78 0.54 -14.93
C ASP A 952 -7.19 1.83 -15.51
N ILE A 953 -6.25 1.70 -16.45
CA ILE A 953 -5.48 2.82 -17.00
C ILE A 953 -5.39 2.67 -18.52
N GLY A 954 -5.73 3.71 -19.27
CA GLY A 954 -5.35 3.81 -20.69
C GLY A 954 -4.22 4.81 -20.88
N VAL A 955 -3.16 4.39 -21.58
CA VAL A 955 -2.00 5.22 -21.91
C VAL A 955 -2.19 5.82 -23.30
N MET A 956 -2.16 7.15 -23.40
CA MET A 956 -2.40 7.89 -24.64
C MET A 956 -1.11 8.02 -25.48
N HIS A 957 -1.28 8.10 -26.80
CA HIS A 957 -0.18 8.38 -27.71
C HIS A 957 0.29 9.84 -27.56
N PRO A 958 1.60 10.10 -27.45
CA PRO A 958 2.13 11.45 -27.24
C PRO A 958 1.81 12.40 -28.43
N ASP A 959 1.99 11.93 -29.67
CA ASP A 959 1.74 12.75 -30.87
C ASP A 959 0.28 12.76 -31.35
N LYS A 960 -0.55 11.84 -30.83
CA LYS A 960 -1.95 11.66 -31.19
C LYS A 960 -2.75 11.58 -29.88
N PRO A 961 -3.09 12.72 -29.26
CA PRO A 961 -3.70 12.76 -27.92
C PRO A 961 -5.06 12.05 -27.84
N ASP A 962 -5.61 11.71 -29.00
CA ASP A 962 -6.87 11.04 -29.22
C ASP A 962 -6.73 9.51 -29.43
N THR A 963 -5.53 8.93 -29.44
CA THR A 963 -5.37 7.47 -29.55
C THR A 963 -4.75 6.86 -28.30
N CYS A 964 -5.26 5.70 -27.87
CA CYS A 964 -4.67 4.91 -26.78
C CYS A 964 -3.63 3.93 -27.35
N LEU A 965 -2.42 3.93 -26.79
CA LEU A 965 -1.35 2.98 -27.12
C LEU A 965 -1.57 1.60 -26.48
N MET A 966 -1.93 1.61 -25.21
CA MET A 966 -1.96 0.41 -24.36
C MET A 966 -2.91 0.61 -23.18
N GLY A 967 -3.52 -0.47 -22.72
CA GLY A 967 -4.28 -0.54 -21.48
C GLY A 967 -3.50 -1.27 -20.39
N ILE A 968 -3.60 -0.81 -19.14
CA ILE A 968 -3.03 -1.48 -17.96
C ILE A 968 -4.17 -2.02 -17.09
N LEU A 969 -4.02 -3.26 -16.64
CA LEU A 969 -5.01 -4.02 -15.88
C LEU A 969 -4.42 -4.45 -14.54
N LEU A 970 -5.07 -4.06 -13.44
CA LEU A 970 -4.69 -4.36 -12.05
C LEU A 970 -5.54 -5.50 -11.48
N ASP A 971 -5.16 -6.06 -10.34
CA ASP A 971 -5.82 -7.24 -9.77
C ASP A 971 -7.29 -7.01 -9.39
N ASP A 972 -7.67 -5.82 -8.88
CA ASP A 972 -9.05 -5.58 -8.42
C ASP A 972 -10.07 -5.49 -9.58
N THR A 973 -9.68 -5.01 -10.76
CA THR A 973 -10.61 -4.97 -11.91
C THR A 973 -10.92 -6.36 -12.41
N ALA A 974 -9.90 -7.22 -12.50
CA ALA A 974 -10.07 -8.62 -12.86
C ALA A 974 -11.07 -9.33 -11.91
N LEU A 975 -10.96 -9.09 -10.61
CA LEU A 975 -11.87 -9.62 -9.60
C LEU A 975 -13.31 -9.09 -9.69
N ARG A 976 -13.48 -7.81 -10.05
CA ARG A 976 -14.81 -7.21 -10.24
C ARG A 976 -15.51 -7.76 -11.49
N PHE A 977 -14.73 -8.22 -12.47
CA PHE A 977 -15.23 -8.78 -13.73
C PHE A 977 -15.89 -10.15 -13.52
N SER A 978 -15.20 -11.12 -12.90
CA SER A 978 -15.77 -12.45 -12.66
C SER A 978 -15.09 -13.19 -11.52
N SER A 979 -15.86 -14.05 -10.84
CA SER A 979 -15.35 -15.00 -9.85
C SER A 979 -14.70 -16.24 -10.48
N ASP A 980 -14.97 -16.54 -11.76
CA ASP A 980 -14.39 -17.69 -12.47
C ASP A 980 -13.01 -17.34 -13.07
N ALA A 981 -12.00 -18.17 -12.79
CA ALA A 981 -10.63 -17.98 -13.26
C ALA A 981 -10.52 -17.83 -14.78
N PHE A 982 -11.24 -18.64 -15.56
CA PHE A 982 -11.14 -18.56 -17.03
C PHE A 982 -11.69 -17.24 -17.55
N SER A 983 -12.81 -16.81 -16.99
CA SER A 983 -13.44 -15.54 -17.36
C SER A 983 -12.56 -14.35 -17.02
N ARG A 984 -11.98 -14.35 -15.81
CA ARG A 984 -11.10 -13.29 -15.30
C ARG A 984 -9.77 -13.22 -16.04
N GLU A 985 -9.09 -14.35 -16.23
CA GLU A 985 -7.74 -14.36 -16.78
C GLU A 985 -7.73 -14.35 -18.30
N VAL A 986 -8.56 -15.22 -18.91
CA VAL A 986 -8.51 -15.49 -20.35
C VAL A 986 -9.53 -14.65 -21.10
N LEU A 987 -10.82 -14.74 -20.74
CA LEU A 987 -11.87 -14.07 -21.54
C LEU A 987 -11.77 -12.55 -21.48
N LEU A 988 -11.51 -11.97 -20.31
CA LEU A 988 -11.35 -10.52 -20.17
C LEU A 988 -10.25 -9.98 -21.09
N GLN A 989 -9.05 -10.58 -21.02
CA GLN A 989 -7.92 -10.17 -21.83
C GLN A 989 -8.16 -10.45 -23.33
N ASP A 990 -8.66 -11.63 -23.69
CA ASP A 990 -8.96 -11.96 -25.09
C ASP A 990 -10.01 -11.02 -25.69
N ASN A 991 -11.00 -10.59 -24.90
CA ASN A 991 -12.03 -9.66 -25.36
C ASN A 991 -11.44 -8.25 -25.58
N LEU A 992 -10.59 -7.78 -24.66
CA LEU A 992 -9.84 -6.53 -24.79
C LEU A 992 -8.88 -6.53 -25.98
N GLU A 993 -8.18 -7.63 -26.22
CA GLU A 993 -7.24 -7.76 -27.33
C GLU A 993 -7.98 -7.85 -28.68
N LYS A 994 -9.09 -8.59 -28.74
CA LYS A 994 -9.94 -8.65 -29.96
C LYS A 994 -10.54 -7.32 -30.34
N SER A 995 -10.84 -6.47 -29.36
CA SER A 995 -11.31 -5.11 -29.62
C SER A 995 -10.19 -4.13 -29.95
N GLY A 996 -8.92 -4.59 -29.99
CA GLY A 996 -7.77 -3.85 -30.49
C GLY A 996 -6.81 -3.35 -29.41
N TRP A 997 -7.04 -3.64 -28.13
CA TRP A 997 -6.11 -3.21 -27.08
C TRP A 997 -4.86 -4.07 -27.02
N LYS A 998 -3.74 -3.42 -26.73
CA LYS A 998 -2.60 -4.08 -26.10
C LYS A 998 -2.75 -3.97 -24.60
N ILE A 999 -2.70 -5.10 -23.90
CA ILE A 999 -2.92 -5.14 -22.44
C ILE A 999 -1.61 -5.47 -21.73
N CYS A 1000 -1.28 -4.68 -20.73
CA CYS A 1000 -0.25 -4.98 -19.75
C CYS A 1000 -0.90 -5.26 -18.39
N ARG A 1001 -0.62 -6.42 -17.81
CA ARG A 1001 -1.10 -6.78 -16.47
C ARG A 1001 -0.04 -6.47 -15.42
N VAL A 1002 -0.46 -5.90 -14.30
CA VAL A 1002 0.39 -5.64 -13.14
C VAL A 1002 -0.20 -6.38 -11.95
N TYR A 1003 0.60 -7.28 -11.36
CA TYR A 1003 0.21 -8.11 -10.23
C TYR A 1003 0.71 -7.50 -8.91
N ALA A 1004 -0.14 -7.46 -7.89
CA ALA A 1004 0.14 -6.82 -6.60
C ALA A 1004 1.38 -7.39 -5.89
N PRO A 1005 1.63 -8.71 -5.84
CA PRO A 1005 2.84 -9.25 -5.20
C PRO A 1005 4.13 -8.93 -5.96
N ALA A 1006 4.07 -8.90 -7.30
CA ALA A 1006 5.20 -8.50 -8.12
C ALA A 1006 5.53 -7.02 -7.93
N TRP A 1007 4.50 -6.18 -7.91
CA TRP A 1007 4.63 -4.76 -7.60
C TRP A 1007 5.24 -4.50 -6.21
N PHE A 1008 4.80 -5.26 -5.19
CA PHE A 1008 5.34 -5.15 -3.84
C PHE A 1008 6.82 -5.56 -3.76
N LYS A 1009 7.21 -6.61 -4.49
CA LYS A 1009 8.57 -7.13 -4.52
C LYS A 1009 9.53 -6.14 -5.19
N ASP A 1010 9.16 -5.65 -6.38
CA ASP A 1010 9.95 -4.69 -7.14
C ASP A 1010 9.05 -3.91 -8.11
N SER A 1011 8.57 -2.74 -7.68
CA SER A 1011 7.79 -1.89 -8.57
C SER A 1011 8.64 -1.22 -9.64
N ASP A 1012 9.93 -0.98 -9.41
CA ASP A 1012 10.77 -0.25 -10.37
C ASP A 1012 10.95 -1.13 -11.61
N SER A 1013 11.20 -2.43 -11.40
CA SER A 1013 11.19 -3.43 -12.47
C SER A 1013 9.81 -3.53 -13.17
N CYS A 1014 8.70 -3.50 -12.43
CA CYS A 1014 7.36 -3.48 -13.03
C CYS A 1014 7.14 -2.25 -13.92
N MET A 1015 7.65 -1.08 -13.51
CA MET A 1015 7.54 0.17 -14.26
C MET A 1015 8.39 0.15 -15.53
N GLU A 1016 9.58 -0.45 -15.49
CA GLU A 1016 10.41 -0.69 -16.67
C GLU A 1016 9.74 -1.65 -17.67
N GLU A 1017 9.08 -2.71 -17.18
CA GLU A 1017 8.32 -3.64 -18.02
C GLU A 1017 7.15 -2.94 -18.73
N ILE A 1018 6.44 -2.04 -18.02
CA ILE A 1018 5.38 -1.21 -18.61
C ILE A 1018 5.94 -0.33 -19.73
N LEU A 1019 7.11 0.29 -19.54
CA LEU A 1019 7.74 1.13 -20.57
C LEU A 1019 8.18 0.30 -21.78
N SER A 1020 8.81 -0.86 -21.57
CA SER A 1020 9.22 -1.75 -22.65
C SER A 1020 8.03 -2.17 -23.52
N LYS A 1021 6.91 -2.58 -22.91
CA LYS A 1021 5.67 -2.92 -23.62
C LYS A 1021 5.05 -1.71 -24.34
N LEU A 1022 5.19 -0.49 -23.79
CA LEU A 1022 4.74 0.73 -24.46
C LEU A 1022 5.58 1.05 -25.70
N GLU A 1023 6.89 0.85 -25.66
CA GLU A 1023 7.78 1.05 -26.81
C GLU A 1023 7.48 0.05 -27.93
N GLU A 1024 7.27 -1.23 -27.59
CA GLU A 1024 6.78 -2.24 -28.52
C GLU A 1024 5.41 -1.87 -29.10
N ALA A 1025 4.51 -1.34 -28.26
CA ALA A 1025 3.19 -0.89 -28.70
C ALA A 1025 3.28 0.23 -29.74
N LYS A 1026 4.15 1.22 -29.49
CA LYS A 1026 4.42 2.37 -30.37
C LYS A 1026 5.06 1.94 -31.69
N GLY A 1027 6.03 1.02 -31.66
CA GLY A 1027 6.73 0.53 -32.86
C GLY A 1027 5.79 -0.14 -33.87
N ILE A 1028 4.83 -0.94 -33.38
CA ILE A 1028 3.84 -1.60 -34.22
C ILE A 1028 2.86 -0.61 -34.85
N LEU A 1029 2.41 0.42 -34.10
CA LEU A 1029 1.49 1.44 -34.62
C LEU A 1029 2.10 2.24 -35.78
N LEU A 1030 3.37 2.59 -35.68
CA LEU A 1030 4.12 3.26 -36.75
C LEU A 1030 4.22 2.41 -38.02
N GLN A 1031 4.33 1.08 -37.89
CA GLN A 1031 4.34 0.16 -39.04
C GLN A 1031 2.96 0.06 -39.71
N THR A 1032 1.87 0.01 -38.94
CA THR A 1032 0.50 0.03 -39.49
C THR A 1032 0.14 1.36 -40.16
N ASP A 1033 0.56 2.50 -39.60
CA ASP A 1033 0.35 3.81 -40.23
C ASP A 1033 1.12 3.94 -41.55
N ALA A 1034 2.35 3.39 -41.62
CA ALA A 1034 3.13 3.35 -42.86
C ALA A 1034 2.52 2.41 -43.91
N TYR A 1035 1.89 1.31 -43.49
CA TYR A 1035 1.23 0.37 -44.39
C TYR A 1035 -0.10 0.91 -44.95
N ASN A 1036 -0.86 1.67 -44.15
CA ASN A 1036 -2.13 2.29 -44.58
C ASN A 1036 -1.95 3.59 -45.39
N ALA A 1037 -0.76 4.20 -45.34
CA ALA A 1037 -0.41 5.37 -46.15
C ALA A 1037 0.08 5.01 -47.57
N VAL A 1038 0.38 3.74 -47.81
CA VAL A 1038 0.67 3.12 -49.12
C VAL A 1038 -0.63 2.58 -49.69
#